data_AF-A0A6H9K544-F1
#
_entry.id   AF-A0A6H9K544-F1
#
_cell.length_a   1.000
_cell.length_b   1.000
_cell.length_c   1.000
_cell.angle_alpha   90.00
_cell.angle_beta   90.00
_cell.angle_gamma   90.00
#
_symmetry.space_group_name_H-M   'P 1'
#
loop_
_entity.id
_entity.type
_entity.pdbx_description
1 polymer ?
#
loop_
_entity_poly.entity_id
_entity_poly.type
_entity_poly.pdbx_seq_one_letter_code
_entity_poly.pdbx_strand_id
1 'polypeptide(L)'
;MLTNFLKTCGIHAQSGFYAPRQELKLYFLLKKRRITMISFEPKSIFYTPNYAQKQYDSGYFFIDYEAPNWILTDEKGAKITNLLNGRNSLEDVAREYSKTFGFDLQKSWLHVNHFIKRGIHHKFVFDTPKNYAPYPGRKEFLNSANLKEMWVHTNNSCNLACAHCLVNSSPQEHKGLPTNKVLSVIREGLELGVKKMYFTGGEPFFRKDIFELIDTALEKSELTILSNGILFKGETLQKLKNYDKSKLTLQISLDGSKPSFNDPIRGKGSFENIIKGIKNLIEIGYEPTITTTVTKQNLPDLDNVVRLLSELKVKRLHLLWLHRKGRAVGASYEVENYEIIQKLREVKPLADSLGVSIDNFEEFELRINGQKNVKNDLSVAGVESLCVYSDGRVYPSAAFVQVEELLCGDVNETSLKEILETSEIVQEFLSATVQKKAVSHSDSMKFLSGGGDIEHSFYYSKAITGKGNILGADPYDEVYNYLMDEAIKKLYVENRRKLNTKAGFDAPTIFYSMGELGVTCGDEEENVHLFGEFGVNTLHSNCVLDLSYDKSHEKVQEFYGEAMDEPQPELCCPTSYDPTDTDHIPREVLERFYGCGSPMSIAGVTEGETVVDLGSGAGIDCFIAAKKVGADGRVIGVDMTAESLEQARMHNKLVTENLGFDICDFREGFMEEVPVKDKEVDLITSNCVINLSPDKKKVFAEMWRILKDHGRIVISDIVSEVEVPPYLQVNPVLWGECLSGALTERDFVSMLEEAGFYGLTTLKKTYWKSVEGYKFFSVTVSGFKFEKKEGCVFIGQKAIYQGPFKSIMDEEGHFFPRGEAVEICTDTAQKLQNLPYKGAFQIIEGDKMPDEFVNDCCVDGACC
;
A
#
# COMPACT_ATOMS: atom_id res chain seq x y z
N MET A 1 -37.79 -22.78 36.64
CA MET A 1 -36.42 -22.66 36.07
C MET A 1 -36.01 -21.21 35.81
N LEU A 2 -36.87 -20.32 35.29
CA LEU A 2 -36.55 -18.89 35.14
C LEU A 2 -36.46 -18.09 36.46
N THR A 3 -37.14 -18.54 37.51
CA THR A 3 -37.22 -17.83 38.80
C THR A 3 -35.97 -17.97 39.67
N ASN A 4 -35.13 -18.99 39.44
CA ASN A 4 -33.85 -19.15 40.16
C ASN A 4 -32.71 -18.33 39.55
N PHE A 5 -32.81 -17.92 38.28
CA PHE A 5 -31.78 -17.13 37.60
C PHE A 5 -31.81 -15.64 38.01
N LEU A 6 -32.98 -15.14 38.43
CA LEU A 6 -33.17 -13.73 38.77
C LEU A 6 -32.76 -13.37 40.21
N LYS A 7 -32.57 -14.36 41.10
CA LYS A 7 -32.09 -14.13 42.48
C LYS A 7 -30.57 -14.00 42.59
N THR A 8 -29.81 -14.55 41.65
CA THR A 8 -28.33 -14.45 41.61
C THR A 8 -27.83 -13.09 41.14
N CYS A 9 -28.67 -12.25 40.53
CA CYS A 9 -28.28 -10.95 39.96
C CYS A 9 -28.70 -9.71 40.79
N GLY A 10 -29.26 -9.87 41.99
CA GLY A 10 -29.35 -8.77 42.96
C GLY A 10 -30.21 -7.54 42.61
N ILE A 11 -31.28 -7.67 41.80
CA ILE A 11 -32.16 -6.54 41.45
C ILE A 11 -33.52 -6.68 42.13
N HIS A 12 -33.80 -5.80 43.10
CA HIS A 12 -35.12 -5.62 43.71
C HIS A 12 -36.01 -4.74 42.82
N ALA A 13 -37.20 -5.23 42.47
CA ALA A 13 -38.22 -4.45 41.78
C ALA A 13 -39.04 -3.62 42.78
N GLN A 14 -39.03 -2.29 42.65
CA GLN A 14 -40.09 -1.43 43.16
C GLN A 14 -41.01 -0.97 42.02
N SER A 15 -42.28 -0.93 42.38
CA SER A 15 -43.50 -0.83 41.58
C SER A 15 -43.81 0.55 41.00
N GLY A 16 -44.50 0.58 39.85
CA GLY A 16 -45.48 1.63 39.54
C GLY A 16 -45.63 2.03 38.07
N PHE A 17 -46.86 1.87 37.55
CA PHE A 17 -47.49 2.51 36.38
C PHE A 17 -47.45 1.85 34.99
N TYR A 18 -48.60 1.21 34.69
CA TYR A 18 -49.40 1.16 33.45
C TYR A 18 -48.72 1.23 32.06
N ALA A 19 -48.87 0.12 31.31
CA ALA A 19 -48.67 -0.02 29.87
C ALA A 19 -49.78 0.71 29.06
N PRO A 20 -49.60 1.11 27.78
CA PRO A 20 -49.36 0.15 26.69
C PRO A 20 -48.41 0.64 25.55
N ARG A 21 -47.52 -0.25 25.08
CA ARG A 21 -46.80 -0.29 23.77
C ARG A 21 -45.41 -0.89 23.97
N GLN A 22 -45.31 -2.22 23.98
CA GLN A 22 -44.03 -2.95 24.04
C GLN A 22 -43.71 -3.76 22.77
N GLU A 23 -44.31 -3.44 21.62
CA GLU A 23 -43.90 -4.01 20.33
C GLU A 23 -43.01 -3.09 19.47
N LEU A 24 -42.69 -1.87 19.94
CA LEU A 24 -41.88 -0.90 19.16
C LEU A 24 -40.44 -0.69 19.66
N LYS A 25 -40.02 -1.30 20.77
CA LYS A 25 -38.66 -1.14 21.32
C LYS A 25 -37.68 -2.25 20.92
N LEU A 26 -38.15 -3.44 20.54
CA LEU A 26 -37.28 -4.50 20.01
C LEU A 26 -36.92 -4.26 18.53
N TYR A 27 -37.77 -3.55 17.78
CA TYR A 27 -37.53 -3.17 16.39
C TYR A 27 -36.44 -2.09 16.23
N PHE A 28 -36.28 -1.20 17.22
CA PHE A 28 -35.26 -0.14 17.19
C PHE A 28 -33.88 -0.59 17.69
N LEU A 29 -33.80 -1.59 18.58
CA LEU A 29 -32.53 -2.12 19.07
C LEU A 29 -31.86 -3.10 18.10
N LEU A 30 -32.63 -3.73 17.20
CA LEU A 30 -32.10 -4.62 16.16
C LEU A 30 -31.59 -3.87 14.90
N LYS A 31 -31.95 -2.59 14.71
CA LYS A 31 -31.50 -1.78 13.56
C LYS A 31 -30.07 -1.25 13.67
N LYS A 32 -29.43 -1.30 14.86
CA LYS A 32 -28.09 -0.73 15.08
C LYS A 32 -26.91 -1.67 14.79
N ARG A 33 -27.13 -2.96 14.46
CA ARG A 33 -26.02 -3.93 14.27
C ARG A 33 -26.25 -4.97 13.17
N ARG A 34 -26.90 -4.62 12.07
CA ARG A 34 -27.00 -5.52 10.90
C ARG A 34 -26.81 -4.75 9.60
N ILE A 35 -25.53 -4.53 9.24
CA ILE A 35 -25.13 -4.33 7.84
C ILE A 35 -25.01 -5.74 7.24
N THR A 36 -26.14 -6.41 7.03
CA THR A 36 -26.23 -7.72 6.37
C THR A 36 -27.08 -7.51 5.12
N MET A 37 -26.52 -7.66 3.92
CA MET A 37 -27.21 -7.73 2.62
C MET A 37 -28.61 -7.13 2.55
N ILE A 38 -28.74 -5.81 2.79
CA ILE A 38 -29.97 -5.06 2.53
C ILE A 38 -29.71 -4.23 1.28
N SER A 39 -30.46 -4.47 0.21
CA SER A 39 -30.66 -3.47 -0.84
C SER A 39 -31.07 -2.18 -0.14
N PHE A 40 -30.32 -1.09 -0.32
CA PHE A 40 -30.71 0.20 0.23
C PHE A 40 -32.13 0.55 -0.22
N GLU A 41 -32.88 1.25 0.62
CA GLU A 41 -34.24 1.65 0.26
C GLU A 41 -34.18 2.70 -0.86
N PRO A 42 -35.11 2.73 -1.84
CA PRO A 42 -35.23 3.79 -2.86
C PRO A 42 -35.10 5.21 -2.33
N LYS A 43 -35.60 5.45 -1.12
CA LYS A 43 -35.61 6.74 -0.46
C LYS A 43 -34.37 7.02 0.40
N SER A 44 -33.42 6.09 0.49
CA SER A 44 -32.18 6.30 1.22
C SER A 44 -31.39 7.46 0.61
N ILE A 45 -30.79 8.27 1.46
CA ILE A 45 -29.95 9.40 1.07
C ILE A 45 -28.54 9.11 1.57
N PHE A 46 -27.56 9.35 0.71
CA PHE A 46 -26.15 9.18 1.03
C PHE A 46 -25.39 10.50 0.84
N TYR A 47 -24.24 10.57 1.48
CA TYR A 47 -23.42 11.75 1.62
C TYR A 47 -21.97 11.40 1.27
N THR A 48 -21.31 12.26 0.52
CA THR A 48 -19.85 12.32 0.44
C THR A 48 -19.32 13.27 1.51
N PRO A 49 -18.03 13.18 1.89
CA PRO A 49 -17.41 14.21 2.71
C PRO A 49 -17.33 15.53 1.93
N ASN A 50 -16.85 16.59 2.57
CA ASN A 50 -16.34 17.72 1.82
C ASN A 50 -15.07 17.25 1.07
N TYR A 51 -15.04 17.40 -0.25
CA TYR A 51 -13.95 16.88 -1.06
C TYR A 51 -13.43 17.85 -2.12
N ALA A 52 -12.18 17.64 -2.54
CA ALA A 52 -11.67 18.16 -3.81
C ALA A 52 -11.73 17.08 -4.89
N GLN A 53 -11.96 17.50 -6.13
CA GLN A 53 -11.99 16.64 -7.30
C GLN A 53 -10.93 17.08 -8.31
N LYS A 54 -10.21 16.12 -8.89
CA LYS A 54 -9.28 16.36 -10.00
C LYS A 54 -9.44 15.28 -11.08
N GLN A 55 -9.34 15.68 -12.34
CA GLN A 55 -9.46 14.77 -13.48
C GLN A 55 -8.08 14.43 -14.06
N TYR A 56 -7.89 13.17 -14.40
CA TYR A 56 -6.68 12.62 -15.01
C TYR A 56 -7.07 11.77 -16.22
N ASP A 57 -6.94 12.34 -17.43
CA ASP A 57 -7.44 11.72 -18.66
C ASP A 57 -8.94 11.36 -18.52
N SER A 58 -9.30 10.07 -18.43
CA SER A 58 -10.67 9.59 -18.22
C SER A 58 -10.93 9.06 -16.80
N GLY A 59 -9.98 9.25 -15.87
CA GLY A 59 -10.15 8.97 -14.44
C GLY A 59 -10.38 10.21 -13.60
N TYR A 60 -10.98 10.02 -12.43
CA TYR A 60 -11.33 11.08 -11.48
C TYR A 60 -10.84 10.73 -10.08
N PHE A 61 -10.07 11.64 -9.50
CA PHE A 61 -9.57 11.57 -8.15
C PHE A 61 -10.42 12.44 -7.23
N PHE A 62 -10.88 11.88 -6.13
CA PHE A 62 -11.63 12.56 -5.09
C PHE A 62 -10.92 12.39 -3.76
N ILE A 63 -10.70 13.49 -3.02
CA ILE A 63 -10.07 13.45 -1.69
C ILE A 63 -10.88 14.22 -0.65
N ASP A 64 -11.02 13.62 0.53
CA ASP A 64 -11.61 14.23 1.71
C ASP A 64 -10.65 15.28 2.30
N TYR A 65 -11.09 16.53 2.47
CA TYR A 65 -10.26 17.60 3.06
C TYR A 65 -9.79 17.29 4.48
N GLU A 66 -10.56 16.50 5.21
CA GLU A 66 -10.35 16.27 6.63
C GLU A 66 -9.87 14.84 6.92
N ALA A 67 -10.40 13.78 6.33
CA ALA A 67 -9.96 12.41 6.63
C ALA A 67 -8.75 11.90 5.85
N PRO A 68 -8.01 12.78 5.16
CA PRO A 68 -7.34 12.56 3.85
C PRO A 68 -7.71 11.34 2.98
N ASN A 69 -8.81 10.61 3.23
CA ASN A 69 -9.22 9.47 2.42
C ASN A 69 -9.48 9.91 0.99
N TRP A 70 -9.03 9.13 0.02
CA TRP A 70 -9.29 9.39 -1.39
C TRP A 70 -9.69 8.14 -2.16
N ILE A 71 -10.39 8.36 -3.27
CA ILE A 71 -10.77 7.34 -4.26
C ILE A 71 -10.40 7.80 -5.68
N LEU A 72 -9.98 6.84 -6.51
CA LEU A 72 -9.82 6.97 -7.96
C LEU A 72 -10.92 6.18 -8.65
N THR A 73 -11.70 6.82 -9.51
CA THR A 73 -12.85 6.19 -10.19
C THR A 73 -12.95 6.61 -11.64
N ASP A 74 -13.71 5.84 -12.42
CA ASP A 74 -14.12 6.20 -13.78
C ASP A 74 -15.15 7.34 -13.82
N GLU A 75 -15.51 7.79 -15.03
CA GLU A 75 -16.52 8.82 -15.28
C GLU A 75 -17.89 8.46 -14.66
N LYS A 76 -18.28 7.18 -14.74
CA LYS A 76 -19.55 6.68 -14.20
C LYS A 76 -19.60 6.84 -12.67
N GLY A 77 -18.56 6.43 -11.97
CA GLY A 77 -18.44 6.59 -10.53
C GLY A 77 -18.32 8.06 -10.13
N ALA A 78 -17.58 8.87 -10.90
CA ALA A 78 -17.50 10.32 -10.67
C ALA A 78 -18.88 11.00 -10.74
N LYS A 79 -19.73 10.63 -11.70
CA LYS A 79 -21.11 11.12 -11.77
C LYS A 79 -21.92 10.70 -10.54
N ILE A 80 -21.78 9.46 -10.08
CA ILE A 80 -22.47 8.98 -8.88
C ILE A 80 -22.00 9.77 -7.66
N THR A 81 -20.70 9.86 -7.40
CA THR A 81 -20.11 10.63 -6.28
C THR A 81 -20.66 12.05 -6.21
N ASN A 82 -20.69 12.77 -7.34
CA ASN A 82 -21.21 14.13 -7.40
C ASN A 82 -22.71 14.26 -7.10
N LEU A 83 -23.50 13.20 -7.30
CA LEU A 83 -24.93 13.17 -6.97
C LEU A 83 -25.21 12.82 -5.50
N LEU A 84 -24.27 12.23 -4.77
CA LEU A 84 -24.40 11.86 -3.34
C LEU A 84 -24.21 13.07 -2.41
N ASN A 85 -24.88 14.18 -2.72
CA ASN A 85 -24.75 15.47 -2.04
C ASN A 85 -25.68 15.62 -0.81
N GLY A 86 -26.29 14.53 -0.35
CA GLY A 86 -27.23 14.54 0.77
C GLY A 86 -28.64 15.06 0.48
N ARG A 87 -28.97 15.35 -0.79
CA ARG A 87 -30.30 15.82 -1.21
C ARG A 87 -31.04 14.82 -2.09
N ASN A 88 -30.30 14.11 -2.95
CA ASN A 88 -30.87 13.14 -3.88
C ASN A 88 -31.14 11.82 -3.15
N SER A 89 -32.33 11.24 -3.37
CA SER A 89 -32.57 9.86 -2.97
C SER A 89 -31.82 8.90 -3.90
N LEU A 90 -31.60 7.67 -3.45
CA LEU A 90 -30.96 6.63 -4.27
C LEU A 90 -31.70 6.41 -5.61
N GLU A 91 -33.03 6.52 -5.59
CA GLU A 91 -33.85 6.45 -6.80
C GLU A 91 -33.58 7.63 -7.76
N ASP A 92 -33.43 8.85 -7.22
CA ASP A 92 -33.09 10.03 -8.04
C ASP A 92 -31.70 9.88 -8.66
N VAL A 93 -30.72 9.38 -7.89
CA VAL A 93 -29.36 9.11 -8.37
C VAL A 93 -29.39 8.07 -9.50
N ALA A 94 -30.12 6.96 -9.32
CA ALA A 94 -30.26 5.93 -10.35
C ALA A 94 -30.96 6.43 -11.62
N ARG A 95 -31.99 7.27 -11.49
CA ARG A 95 -32.69 7.88 -12.65
C ARG A 95 -31.79 8.84 -13.42
N GLU A 96 -31.04 9.68 -12.72
CA GLU A 96 -30.11 10.63 -13.35
C GLU A 96 -28.91 9.89 -14.00
N TYR A 97 -28.41 8.84 -13.34
CA TYR A 97 -27.39 7.96 -13.89
C TYR A 97 -27.87 7.24 -15.17
N SER A 98 -29.07 6.66 -15.13
CA SER A 98 -29.75 6.03 -16.28
C SER A 98 -29.85 6.99 -17.46
N LYS A 99 -30.33 8.22 -17.21
CA LYS A 99 -30.45 9.24 -18.23
C LYS A 99 -29.11 9.67 -18.83
N THR A 100 -28.06 9.76 -18.00
CA THR A 100 -26.73 10.23 -18.41
C THR A 100 -26.04 9.23 -19.32
N PHE A 101 -26.10 7.94 -18.99
CA PHE A 101 -25.35 6.88 -19.68
C PHE A 101 -26.21 5.97 -20.57
N GLY A 102 -27.53 6.18 -20.62
CA GLY A 102 -28.44 5.43 -21.49
C GLY A 102 -28.77 4.01 -21.02
N PHE A 103 -28.51 3.66 -19.76
CA PHE A 103 -28.85 2.36 -19.19
C PHE A 103 -30.33 2.30 -18.75
N ASP A 104 -30.92 1.11 -18.70
CA ASP A 104 -32.22 0.94 -18.07
C ASP A 104 -32.15 1.22 -16.55
N LEU A 105 -33.32 1.45 -15.94
CA LEU A 105 -33.39 1.87 -14.54
C LEU A 105 -32.94 0.76 -13.56
N GLN A 106 -33.16 -0.52 -13.89
CA GLN A 106 -32.79 -1.63 -13.03
C GLN A 106 -31.26 -1.80 -13.03
N LYS A 107 -30.62 -1.77 -14.20
CA LYS A 107 -29.15 -1.78 -14.31
C LYS A 107 -28.52 -0.58 -13.60
N SER A 108 -29.08 0.61 -13.82
CA SER A 108 -28.62 1.84 -13.17
C SER A 108 -28.71 1.77 -11.64
N TRP A 109 -29.81 1.23 -11.12
CA TRP A 109 -29.99 1.02 -9.69
C TRP A 109 -28.88 0.16 -9.09
N LEU A 110 -28.42 -0.87 -9.80
CA LEU A 110 -27.35 -1.75 -9.36
C LEU A 110 -25.99 -1.11 -9.41
N HIS A 111 -25.67 -0.43 -10.51
CA HIS A 111 -24.44 0.31 -10.66
C HIS A 111 -24.26 1.28 -9.49
N VAL A 112 -25.31 2.04 -9.19
CA VAL A 112 -25.31 3.00 -8.07
C VAL A 112 -25.19 2.27 -6.73
N ASN A 113 -25.95 1.19 -6.50
CA ASN A 113 -25.91 0.44 -5.25
C ASN A 113 -24.53 -0.23 -5.01
N HIS A 114 -23.91 -0.79 -6.05
CA HIS A 114 -22.57 -1.37 -6.03
C HIS A 114 -21.53 -0.29 -5.72
N PHE A 115 -21.59 0.85 -6.42
CA PHE A 115 -20.67 1.96 -6.19
C PHE A 115 -20.76 2.53 -4.77
N ILE A 116 -21.97 2.80 -4.26
CA ILE A 116 -22.17 3.31 -2.90
C ILE A 116 -21.61 2.33 -1.87
N LYS A 117 -21.87 1.04 -2.07
CA LYS A 117 -21.35 -0.04 -1.23
C LYS A 117 -19.83 -0.01 -1.14
N ARG A 118 -19.13 0.24 -2.26
CA ARG A 118 -17.67 0.38 -2.31
C ARG A 118 -17.22 1.71 -1.70
N GLY A 119 -17.88 2.81 -2.02
CA GLY A 119 -17.60 4.12 -1.42
C GLY A 119 -17.70 4.12 0.11
N ILE A 120 -18.66 3.38 0.68
CA ILE A 120 -18.77 3.18 2.13
C ILE A 120 -17.56 2.41 2.68
N HIS A 121 -17.15 1.33 2.00
CA HIS A 121 -15.97 0.55 2.37
C HIS A 121 -14.68 1.41 2.33
N HIS A 122 -14.54 2.27 1.34
CA HIS A 122 -13.40 3.20 1.23
C HIS A 122 -13.54 4.46 2.08
N LYS A 123 -14.53 4.52 2.99
CA LYS A 123 -14.78 5.66 3.91
C LYS A 123 -14.92 6.99 3.17
N PHE A 124 -15.53 6.96 1.99
CA PHE A 124 -15.78 8.12 1.13
C PHE A 124 -17.27 8.38 0.87
N VAL A 125 -18.14 7.40 1.18
CA VAL A 125 -19.60 7.54 1.13
C VAL A 125 -20.19 7.16 2.48
N PHE A 126 -21.19 7.90 2.93
CA PHE A 126 -21.78 7.79 4.26
C PHE A 126 -23.30 7.80 4.18
N ASP A 127 -23.96 7.08 5.08
CA ASP A 127 -25.42 7.05 5.23
C ASP A 127 -25.98 8.23 6.05
N THR A 128 -25.09 9.03 6.62
CA THR A 128 -25.38 10.22 7.42
C THR A 128 -24.40 11.34 7.04
N PRO A 129 -24.78 12.63 7.21
CA PRO A 129 -23.87 13.73 6.92
C PRO A 129 -22.58 13.59 7.72
N LYS A 130 -21.43 13.57 7.02
CA LYS A 130 -20.13 13.46 7.66
C LYS A 130 -19.62 14.84 8.09
N ASN A 131 -19.70 15.10 9.40
CA ASN A 131 -19.14 16.29 10.02
C ASN A 131 -18.02 15.89 10.97
N TYR A 132 -16.78 16.12 10.56
CA TYR A 132 -15.62 15.84 11.41
C TYR A 132 -15.53 16.84 12.56
N ALA A 133 -15.14 16.37 13.74
CA ALA A 133 -14.69 17.28 14.79
C ALA A 133 -13.44 18.03 14.30
N PRO A 134 -13.28 19.32 14.65
CA PRO A 134 -12.05 20.05 14.32
C PRO A 134 -10.85 19.28 14.85
N TYR A 135 -9.88 18.98 13.99
CA TYR A 135 -8.65 18.34 14.39
C TYR A 135 -7.95 19.25 15.44
N PRO A 136 -7.53 18.75 16.61
CA PRO A 136 -6.94 19.62 17.63
C PRO A 136 -5.44 19.92 17.37
N GLY A 137 -4.80 19.14 16.50
CA GLY A 137 -3.36 19.21 16.21
C GLY A 137 -2.57 18.06 16.85
N ARG A 138 -1.34 17.84 16.38
CA ARG A 138 -0.52 16.67 16.72
C ARG A 138 -0.23 16.48 18.22
N LYS A 139 -0.20 17.54 19.01
CA LYS A 139 0.07 17.48 20.46
C LYS A 139 -0.81 16.51 21.23
N GLU A 140 -2.08 16.39 20.84
CA GLU A 140 -3.04 15.50 21.52
C GLU A 140 -2.81 14.02 21.19
N PHE A 141 -2.00 13.73 20.18
CA PHE A 141 -1.78 12.39 19.65
C PHE A 141 -0.36 11.87 19.92
N LEU A 142 0.64 12.74 19.93
CA LEU A 142 2.04 12.34 20.06
C LEU A 142 2.50 12.28 21.53
N ASN A 143 3.30 11.27 21.85
CA ASN A 143 3.91 11.11 23.17
C ASN A 143 5.25 11.85 23.23
N SER A 144 5.33 12.92 24.02
CA SER A 144 6.55 13.74 24.16
C SER A 144 7.64 13.12 25.05
N ALA A 145 7.45 11.92 25.59
CA ALA A 145 8.39 11.30 26.54
C ALA A 145 9.46 10.41 25.88
N ASN A 146 9.32 10.08 24.59
CA ASN A 146 10.21 9.17 23.86
C ASN A 146 10.70 9.82 22.56
N LEU A 147 11.82 9.33 22.03
CA LEU A 147 12.35 9.71 20.71
C LEU A 147 12.25 8.53 19.74
N LYS A 148 11.77 8.77 18.51
CA LYS A 148 11.80 7.79 17.42
C LYS A 148 13.15 7.80 16.73
N GLU A 149 13.67 8.99 16.46
CA GLU A 149 14.92 9.20 15.77
C GLU A 149 15.81 10.23 16.47
N MET A 150 17.11 10.20 16.17
CA MET A 150 18.05 11.17 16.71
C MET A 150 19.19 11.47 15.74
N TRP A 151 19.50 12.75 15.61
CA TRP A 151 20.62 13.25 14.84
C TRP A 151 21.80 13.54 15.77
N VAL A 152 22.98 13.06 15.38
CA VAL A 152 24.24 13.37 16.07
C VAL A 152 25.16 14.05 15.07
N HIS A 153 25.36 15.35 15.25
CA HIS A 153 26.38 16.11 14.53
C HIS A 153 27.73 15.80 15.17
N THR A 154 28.40 14.77 14.67
CA THR A 154 29.56 14.16 15.33
C THR A 154 30.71 15.15 15.54
N ASN A 155 30.91 16.07 14.61
CA ASN A 155 31.95 17.12 14.63
C ASN A 155 31.64 18.19 13.58
N ASN A 156 32.23 19.39 13.67
CA ASN A 156 32.09 20.40 12.62
C ASN A 156 33.31 20.50 11.69
N SER A 157 34.40 19.77 11.98
CA SER A 157 35.56 19.65 11.09
C SER A 157 35.18 18.91 9.80
N CYS A 158 35.61 19.42 8.65
CA CYS A 158 35.41 18.76 7.37
C CYS A 158 36.68 18.84 6.54
N ASN A 159 37.00 17.83 5.75
CA ASN A 159 38.10 17.90 4.77
C ASN A 159 37.77 18.79 3.55
N LEU A 160 36.55 19.34 3.48
CA LEU A 160 36.06 20.27 2.46
C LEU A 160 35.52 21.55 3.11
N ALA A 161 35.28 22.57 2.27
CA ALA A 161 34.59 23.80 2.66
C ALA A 161 33.57 24.19 1.59
N CYS A 162 32.58 23.31 1.36
CA CYS A 162 31.61 23.46 0.26
C CYS A 162 30.90 24.81 0.28
N ALA A 163 30.66 25.39 -0.89
CA ALA A 163 30.10 26.74 -1.06
C ALA A 163 28.63 26.84 -0.59
N HIS A 164 27.88 25.74 -0.58
CA HIS A 164 26.49 25.70 -0.12
C HIS A 164 26.34 25.14 1.31
N CYS A 165 27.44 24.90 2.03
CA CYS A 165 27.39 24.19 3.31
C CYS A 165 26.51 24.92 4.34
N LEU A 166 25.53 24.18 4.85
CA LEU A 166 24.48 24.65 5.76
C LEU A 166 25.01 25.15 7.11
N VAL A 167 26.01 24.45 7.65
CA VAL A 167 26.58 24.65 9.00
C VAL A 167 27.98 25.24 8.98
N ASN A 168 28.40 25.73 7.81
CA ASN A 168 29.71 26.35 7.60
C ASN A 168 30.93 25.47 7.94
N SER A 169 30.81 24.14 7.93
CA SER A 169 31.93 23.22 8.22
C SER A 169 33.16 23.48 7.35
N SER A 170 34.34 23.27 7.92
CA SER A 170 35.63 23.45 7.23
C SER A 170 36.75 22.67 7.94
N PRO A 171 37.96 22.56 7.36
CA PRO A 171 39.08 21.90 8.04
C PRO A 171 39.53 22.59 9.33
N GLN A 172 39.15 23.86 9.53
CA GLN A 172 39.52 24.68 10.68
C GLN A 172 38.51 24.63 11.83
N GLU A 173 37.34 24.02 11.61
CA GLU A 173 36.27 23.92 12.59
C GLU A 173 36.56 22.89 13.69
N HIS A 174 35.79 22.95 14.78
CA HIS A 174 36.00 22.12 15.96
C HIS A 174 35.73 20.63 15.73
N LYS A 175 36.50 19.79 16.42
CA LYS A 175 36.45 18.32 16.34
C LYS A 175 35.25 17.68 17.05
N GLY A 176 34.35 18.50 17.57
CA GLY A 176 33.20 18.08 18.35
C GLY A 176 33.51 17.67 19.78
N LEU A 177 32.50 17.11 20.45
CA LEU A 177 32.59 16.63 21.83
C LEU A 177 33.60 15.47 22.00
N PRO A 178 34.16 15.30 23.22
CA PRO A 178 34.95 14.12 23.58
C PRO A 178 34.16 12.81 23.38
N THR A 179 34.87 11.73 23.01
CA THR A 179 34.29 10.41 22.69
C THR A 179 33.30 9.89 23.74
N ASN A 180 33.71 9.91 25.01
CA ASN A 180 32.89 9.45 26.13
C ASN A 180 31.57 10.22 26.25
N LYS A 181 31.56 11.51 25.90
CA LYS A 181 30.34 12.31 25.94
C LYS A 181 29.39 11.95 24.81
N VAL A 182 29.90 11.78 23.59
CA VAL A 182 29.07 11.36 22.44
C VAL A 182 28.49 9.97 22.66
N LEU A 183 29.27 9.03 23.19
CA LEU A 183 28.79 7.70 23.57
C LEU A 183 27.68 7.75 24.63
N SER A 184 27.81 8.63 25.62
CA SER A 184 26.77 8.85 26.62
C SER A 184 25.46 9.35 25.99
N VAL A 185 25.56 10.29 25.05
CA VAL A 185 24.41 10.84 24.31
C VAL A 185 23.73 9.76 23.46
N ILE A 186 24.50 8.94 22.76
CA ILE A 186 23.96 7.82 21.95
C ILE A 186 23.19 6.85 22.85
N ARG A 187 23.79 6.42 23.97
CA ARG A 187 23.13 5.51 24.92
C ARG A 187 21.86 6.10 25.51
N GLU A 188 21.88 7.38 25.86
CA GLU A 188 20.69 8.08 26.36
C GLU A 188 19.58 8.11 25.30
N GLY A 189 19.91 8.38 24.04
CA GLY A 189 18.95 8.29 22.93
C GLY A 189 18.34 6.88 22.80
N LEU A 190 19.17 5.83 22.88
CA LEU A 190 18.69 4.43 22.83
C LEU A 190 17.78 4.10 24.03
N GLU A 191 18.06 4.63 25.22
CA GLU A 191 17.22 4.49 26.41
C GLU A 191 15.88 5.22 26.27
N LEU A 192 15.85 6.32 25.52
CA LEU A 192 14.64 7.08 25.16
C LEU A 192 13.83 6.45 24.01
N GLY A 193 14.27 5.30 23.48
CA GLY A 193 13.54 4.53 22.49
C GLY A 193 13.94 4.78 21.04
N VAL A 194 15.03 5.51 20.78
CA VAL A 194 15.49 5.79 19.41
C VAL A 194 15.71 4.49 18.63
N LYS A 195 15.02 4.38 17.49
CA LYS A 195 15.14 3.25 16.55
C LYS A 195 15.97 3.58 15.32
N LYS A 196 16.11 4.87 14.98
CA LYS A 196 16.89 5.35 13.84
C LYS A 196 17.81 6.49 14.25
N MET A 197 19.09 6.38 13.89
CA MET A 197 20.08 7.42 14.13
C MET A 197 20.67 7.95 12.84
N TYR A 198 21.02 9.22 12.86
CA TYR A 198 21.67 9.91 11.76
C TYR A 198 22.98 10.52 12.23
N PHE A 199 24.10 10.02 11.71
CA PHE A 199 25.39 10.66 11.93
C PHE A 199 25.68 11.62 10.80
N THR A 200 25.83 12.88 11.17
CA THR A 200 26.22 13.97 10.28
C THR A 200 27.40 14.73 10.88
N GLY A 201 27.76 15.85 10.29
CA GLY A 201 28.89 16.65 10.74
C GLY A 201 29.27 17.78 9.80
N GLY A 202 30.53 18.17 9.93
CA GLY A 202 31.36 18.39 8.75
C GLY A 202 31.54 17.06 8.02
N GLU A 203 32.53 16.25 8.40
CA GLU A 203 32.70 14.88 7.87
C GLU A 203 32.81 13.86 9.03
N PRO A 204 31.84 12.95 9.22
CA PRO A 204 31.87 11.97 10.31
C PRO A 204 33.15 11.12 10.34
N PHE A 205 33.63 10.66 9.19
CA PHE A 205 34.84 9.83 9.10
C PHE A 205 36.16 10.60 9.29
N PHE A 206 36.08 11.91 9.50
CA PHE A 206 37.24 12.71 9.92
C PHE A 206 37.57 12.49 11.42
N ARG A 207 36.64 11.93 12.18
CA ARG A 207 36.85 11.49 13.56
C ARG A 207 37.60 10.15 13.61
N LYS A 208 38.52 10.02 14.55
CA LYS A 208 39.31 8.79 14.76
C LYS A 208 38.51 7.70 15.49
N ASP A 209 37.55 8.10 16.30
CA ASP A 209 36.71 7.27 17.16
C ASP A 209 35.35 6.94 16.53
N ILE A 210 35.13 7.28 15.25
CA ILE A 210 33.82 7.11 14.58
C ILE A 210 33.27 5.69 14.67
N PHE A 211 34.12 4.66 14.55
CA PHE A 211 33.69 3.26 14.60
C PHE A 211 33.18 2.85 15.99
N GLU A 212 33.72 3.41 17.07
CA GLU A 212 33.21 3.18 18.43
C GLU A 212 31.79 3.76 18.60
N LEU A 213 31.53 4.91 17.95
CA LEU A 213 30.20 5.51 17.92
C LEU A 213 29.22 4.70 17.08
N ILE A 214 29.67 4.19 15.93
CA ILE A 214 28.87 3.33 15.04
C ILE A 214 28.45 2.06 15.78
N ASP A 215 29.41 1.38 16.42
CA ASP A 215 29.16 0.14 17.17
C ASP A 215 28.10 0.36 18.26
N THR A 216 28.20 1.48 18.99
CA THR A 216 27.25 1.81 20.07
C THR A 216 25.84 2.12 19.54
N ALA A 217 25.72 2.84 18.43
CA ALA A 217 24.42 3.14 17.83
C ALA A 217 23.72 1.86 17.33
N LEU A 218 24.47 0.99 16.64
CA LEU A 218 23.94 -0.24 16.06
C LEU A 218 23.53 -1.32 17.09
N GLU A 219 23.78 -1.10 18.39
CA GLU A 219 23.33 -2.01 19.46
C GLU A 219 21.80 -2.21 19.44
N LYS A 220 21.04 -1.12 19.19
CA LYS A 220 19.57 -1.12 19.27
C LYS A 220 18.87 -0.24 18.22
N SER A 221 19.60 0.43 17.33
CA SER A 221 19.03 1.24 16.25
C SER A 221 19.63 0.91 14.88
N GLU A 222 18.93 1.30 13.83
CA GLU A 222 19.52 1.48 12.50
C GLU A 222 20.32 2.80 12.49
N LEU A 223 21.35 2.89 11.65
CA LEU A 223 22.21 4.07 11.52
C LEU A 223 22.41 4.44 10.05
N THR A 224 22.08 5.69 9.72
CA THR A 224 22.43 6.30 8.42
C THR A 224 23.56 7.32 8.64
N ILE A 225 24.63 7.24 7.85
CA ILE A 225 25.74 8.20 7.92
C ILE A 225 25.79 9.05 6.65
N LEU A 226 25.75 10.37 6.82
CA LEU A 226 25.89 11.34 5.74
C LEU A 226 27.38 11.70 5.60
N SER A 227 27.96 11.45 4.43
CA SER A 227 29.39 11.66 4.17
C SER A 227 29.62 12.32 2.81
N ASN A 228 30.72 13.07 2.69
CA ASN A 228 31.19 13.54 1.39
C ASN A 228 31.82 12.42 0.54
N GLY A 229 32.07 11.23 1.07
CA GLY A 229 32.50 10.07 0.28
C GLY A 229 34.01 9.93 0.05
N ILE A 230 34.82 10.94 0.35
CA ILE A 230 36.26 10.95 0.00
C ILE A 230 37.08 9.96 0.86
N LEU A 231 36.59 9.63 2.07
CA LEU A 231 37.33 8.86 3.07
C LEU A 231 37.06 7.35 3.02
N PHE A 232 36.25 6.85 2.09
CA PHE A 232 36.01 5.42 1.90
C PHE A 232 37.16 4.71 1.18
N LYS A 233 38.30 4.61 1.86
CA LYS A 233 39.53 3.96 1.38
C LYS A 233 40.35 3.44 2.55
N GLY A 234 41.31 2.55 2.27
CA GLY A 234 42.25 2.07 3.29
C GLY A 234 41.55 1.44 4.50
N GLU A 235 41.96 1.83 5.70
CA GLU A 235 41.43 1.30 6.97
C GLU A 235 39.92 1.51 7.13
N THR A 236 39.40 2.69 6.75
CA THR A 236 37.97 3.01 6.84
C THR A 236 37.14 1.99 6.06
N LEU A 237 37.56 1.68 4.84
CA LEU A 237 36.86 0.73 3.97
C LEU A 237 36.90 -0.70 4.53
N GLN A 238 38.05 -1.11 5.09
CA GLN A 238 38.21 -2.44 5.68
C GLN A 238 37.31 -2.65 6.89
N LYS A 239 37.13 -1.61 7.73
CA LYS A 239 36.20 -1.68 8.87
C LYS A 239 34.75 -1.73 8.40
N LEU A 240 34.37 -0.88 7.43
CA LEU A 240 33.00 -0.85 6.89
C LEU A 240 32.55 -2.19 6.31
N LYS A 241 33.46 -2.97 5.72
CA LYS A 241 33.15 -4.28 5.15
C LYS A 241 32.44 -5.22 6.13
N ASN A 242 32.68 -5.10 7.44
CA ASN A 242 32.22 -6.03 8.45
C ASN A 242 30.82 -5.72 9.02
N TYR A 243 30.24 -4.56 8.71
CA TYR A 243 28.90 -4.21 9.21
C TYR A 243 27.79 -4.84 8.39
N ASP A 244 26.64 -5.04 9.02
CA ASP A 244 25.39 -5.37 8.37
C ASP A 244 24.88 -4.16 7.56
N LYS A 245 24.66 -4.35 6.26
CA LYS A 245 24.28 -3.28 5.32
C LYS A 245 22.79 -2.96 5.40
N SER A 246 21.99 -3.83 6.02
CA SER A 246 20.59 -3.54 6.33
C SER A 246 20.45 -2.54 7.49
N LYS A 247 21.41 -2.54 8.43
CA LYS A 247 21.40 -1.67 9.62
C LYS A 247 22.25 -0.42 9.50
N LEU A 248 23.34 -0.47 8.73
CA LEU A 248 24.23 0.65 8.49
C LEU A 248 24.12 1.10 7.02
N THR A 249 23.47 2.23 6.78
CA THR A 249 23.34 2.81 5.43
C THR A 249 24.23 4.05 5.27
N LEU A 250 24.58 4.37 4.03
CA LEU A 250 25.48 5.47 3.70
C LEU A 250 24.85 6.39 2.66
N GLN A 251 24.79 7.68 2.99
CA GLN A 251 24.31 8.72 2.08
C GLN A 251 25.49 9.58 1.62
N ILE A 252 25.77 9.58 0.32
CA ILE A 252 26.98 10.18 -0.25
C ILE A 252 26.65 11.42 -1.06
N SER A 253 27.33 12.49 -0.69
CA SER A 253 27.11 13.84 -1.20
C SER A 253 27.85 14.05 -2.54
N LEU A 254 27.13 14.23 -3.66
CA LEU A 254 27.69 14.46 -5.01
C LEU A 254 26.81 15.46 -5.78
N ASP A 255 27.36 16.59 -6.26
CA ASP A 255 26.56 17.69 -6.83
C ASP A 255 26.71 17.88 -8.34
N GLY A 256 27.28 16.91 -9.06
CA GLY A 256 27.41 16.98 -10.52
C GLY A 256 28.01 15.72 -11.12
N SER A 257 27.80 15.52 -12.42
CA SER A 257 28.24 14.36 -13.20
C SER A 257 29.72 14.39 -13.60
N LYS A 258 30.37 15.54 -13.42
CA LYS A 258 31.77 15.79 -13.79
C LYS A 258 32.38 16.92 -12.96
N PRO A 259 33.72 17.08 -12.96
CA PRO A 259 34.40 18.10 -12.17
C PRO A 259 33.88 19.52 -12.42
N SER A 260 33.51 19.87 -13.66
CA SER A 260 33.04 21.23 -13.99
C SER A 260 31.73 21.63 -13.32
N PHE A 261 30.92 20.68 -12.85
CA PHE A 261 29.67 20.95 -12.12
C PHE A 261 29.85 20.76 -10.62
N ASN A 262 30.55 19.71 -10.20
CA ASN A 262 30.71 19.37 -8.78
C ASN A 262 31.77 20.24 -8.07
N ASP A 263 32.96 20.41 -8.67
CA ASP A 263 34.09 21.05 -7.99
C ASP A 263 33.89 22.54 -7.68
N PRO A 264 33.18 23.35 -8.48
CA PRO A 264 32.81 24.72 -8.09
C PRO A 264 32.01 24.78 -6.80
N ILE A 265 31.25 23.73 -6.50
CA ILE A 265 30.36 23.65 -5.34
C ILE A 265 31.10 23.04 -4.13
N ARG A 266 31.80 21.92 -4.33
CA ARG A 266 32.40 21.12 -3.24
C ARG A 266 33.90 21.33 -3.03
N GLY A 267 34.57 21.95 -4.00
CA GLY A 267 36.01 22.20 -3.98
C GLY A 267 36.76 21.40 -5.06
N LYS A 268 37.90 21.94 -5.49
CA LYS A 268 38.72 21.38 -6.56
C LYS A 268 39.19 19.95 -6.24
N GLY A 269 39.03 19.04 -7.21
CA GLY A 269 39.42 17.64 -7.11
C GLY A 269 38.50 16.80 -6.23
N SER A 270 37.38 17.35 -5.76
CA SER A 270 36.44 16.58 -4.93
C SER A 270 35.74 15.51 -5.78
N PHE A 271 35.29 15.82 -6.99
CA PHE A 271 34.55 14.88 -7.85
C PHE A 271 35.26 13.53 -7.99
N GLU A 272 36.51 13.52 -8.45
CA GLU A 272 37.25 12.28 -8.70
C GLU A 272 37.43 11.44 -7.43
N ASN A 273 37.64 12.09 -6.29
CA ASN A 273 37.78 11.42 -5.00
C ASN A 273 36.46 10.82 -4.51
N ILE A 274 35.34 11.53 -4.71
CA ILE A 274 34.00 11.06 -4.37
C ILE A 274 33.65 9.83 -5.20
N ILE A 275 33.85 9.89 -6.52
CA ILE A 275 33.60 8.75 -7.43
C ILE A 275 34.43 7.53 -7.03
N LYS A 276 35.69 7.73 -6.63
CA LYS A 276 36.53 6.64 -6.13
C LYS A 276 35.97 6.04 -4.84
N GLY A 277 35.49 6.87 -3.91
CA GLY A 277 34.83 6.43 -2.69
C GLY A 277 33.56 5.62 -2.95
N ILE A 278 32.69 6.10 -3.85
CA ILE A 278 31.47 5.39 -4.27
C ILE A 278 31.81 4.01 -4.84
N LYS A 279 32.78 3.93 -5.76
CA LYS A 279 33.22 2.63 -6.33
C LYS A 279 33.71 1.66 -5.27
N ASN A 280 34.49 2.16 -4.30
CA ASN A 280 34.99 1.34 -3.21
C ASN A 280 33.85 0.78 -2.33
N LEU A 281 32.81 1.59 -2.04
CA LEU A 281 31.65 1.13 -1.27
C LEU A 281 30.88 0.03 -2.00
N ILE A 282 30.65 0.20 -3.30
CA ILE A 282 29.96 -0.79 -4.14
C ILE A 282 30.75 -2.11 -4.19
N GLU A 283 32.07 -2.04 -4.27
CA GLU A 283 32.94 -3.22 -4.27
C GLU A 283 32.82 -4.07 -2.98
N ILE A 284 32.53 -3.43 -1.84
CA ILE A 284 32.33 -4.13 -0.56
C ILE A 284 30.85 -4.42 -0.25
N GLY A 285 29.95 -4.23 -1.22
CA GLY A 285 28.55 -4.62 -1.15
C GLY A 285 27.60 -3.60 -0.53
N TYR A 286 28.00 -2.33 -0.37
CA TYR A 286 27.06 -1.27 0.00
C TYR A 286 26.29 -0.77 -1.22
N GLU A 287 25.03 -0.41 -1.00
CA GLU A 287 24.22 0.36 -1.93
C GLU A 287 24.04 1.79 -1.39
N PRO A 288 24.97 2.72 -1.67
CA PRO A 288 24.84 4.08 -1.15
C PRO A 288 23.68 4.83 -1.83
N THR A 289 22.99 5.68 -1.08
CA THR A 289 22.11 6.71 -1.65
C THR A 289 22.96 7.93 -2.00
N ILE A 290 22.87 8.43 -3.23
CA ILE A 290 23.58 9.65 -3.62
C ILE A 290 22.70 10.85 -3.41
N THR A 291 23.18 11.86 -2.69
CA THR A 291 22.47 13.12 -2.47
C THR A 291 23.08 14.24 -3.30
N THR A 292 22.24 14.90 -4.10
CA THR A 292 22.59 16.10 -4.85
C THR A 292 21.83 17.30 -4.29
N THR A 293 22.55 18.29 -3.78
CA THR A 293 21.93 19.58 -3.44
C THR A 293 21.62 20.32 -4.73
N VAL A 294 20.34 20.55 -5.01
CA VAL A 294 19.91 21.18 -6.26
C VAL A 294 20.21 22.68 -6.20
N THR A 295 20.95 23.17 -7.19
CA THR A 295 21.33 24.57 -7.35
C THR A 295 21.19 24.99 -8.80
N LYS A 296 21.17 26.29 -9.07
CA LYS A 296 21.11 26.83 -10.43
C LYS A 296 22.25 26.35 -11.33
N GLN A 297 23.40 26.06 -10.74
CA GLN A 297 24.60 25.69 -11.48
C GLN A 297 24.58 24.22 -11.93
N ASN A 298 24.00 23.33 -11.13
CA ASN A 298 23.98 21.88 -11.43
C ASN A 298 22.63 21.37 -11.92
N LEU A 299 21.53 22.14 -11.82
CA LEU A 299 20.22 21.74 -12.33
C LEU A 299 20.28 21.25 -13.80
N PRO A 300 20.98 21.93 -14.74
CA PRO A 300 21.06 21.46 -16.12
C PRO A 300 21.75 20.10 -16.29
N ASP A 301 22.51 19.64 -15.29
CA ASP A 301 23.33 18.42 -15.32
C ASP A 301 22.67 17.20 -14.67
N LEU A 302 21.48 17.34 -14.06
CA LEU A 302 20.84 16.26 -13.30
C LEU A 302 20.60 14.98 -14.12
N ASP A 303 20.30 15.09 -15.42
CA ASP A 303 20.15 13.93 -16.30
C ASP A 303 21.46 13.16 -16.48
N ASN A 304 22.60 13.87 -16.53
CA ASN A 304 23.92 13.23 -16.59
C ASN A 304 24.32 12.64 -15.24
N VAL A 305 23.86 13.22 -14.12
CA VAL A 305 24.03 12.62 -12.80
C VAL A 305 23.35 11.25 -12.79
N VAL A 306 22.09 11.15 -13.22
CA VAL A 306 21.37 9.87 -13.32
C VAL A 306 22.11 8.86 -14.21
N ARG A 307 22.62 9.27 -15.37
CA ARG A 307 23.43 8.40 -16.25
C ARG A 307 24.69 7.89 -15.54
N LEU A 308 25.41 8.77 -14.86
CA LEU A 308 26.59 8.42 -14.08
C LEU A 308 26.25 7.42 -12.96
N LEU A 309 25.12 7.60 -12.26
CA LEU A 309 24.70 6.66 -11.21
C LEU A 309 24.43 5.27 -11.77
N SER A 310 23.71 5.18 -12.89
CA SER A 310 23.46 3.92 -13.59
C SER A 310 24.78 3.24 -14.02
N GLU A 311 25.72 4.00 -14.60
CA GLU A 311 27.06 3.50 -14.96
C GLU A 311 27.85 2.98 -13.75
N LEU A 312 27.71 3.63 -12.60
CA LEU A 312 28.33 3.21 -11.34
C LEU A 312 27.58 2.06 -10.66
N LYS A 313 26.40 1.66 -11.15
CA LYS A 313 25.47 0.71 -10.51
C LYS A 313 24.92 1.21 -9.18
N VAL A 314 24.75 2.52 -9.03
CA VAL A 314 24.05 3.11 -7.89
C VAL A 314 22.56 3.24 -8.23
N LYS A 315 21.72 2.74 -7.34
CA LYS A 315 20.27 2.62 -7.57
C LYS A 315 19.45 3.80 -7.04
N ARG A 316 19.97 4.62 -6.12
CA ARG A 316 19.18 5.64 -5.42
C ARG A 316 19.81 7.04 -5.52
N LEU A 317 18.97 8.01 -5.90
CA LEU A 317 19.27 9.44 -5.95
C LEU A 317 18.31 10.20 -5.04
N HIS A 318 18.86 10.99 -4.13
CA HIS A 318 18.16 11.96 -3.32
C HIS A 318 18.40 13.38 -3.84
N LEU A 319 17.33 14.12 -4.12
CA LEU A 319 17.43 15.54 -4.47
C LEU A 319 17.12 16.38 -3.24
N LEU A 320 18.14 17.09 -2.76
CA LEU A 320 18.04 17.96 -1.60
C LEU A 320 17.74 19.40 -2.04
N TRP A 321 16.57 19.91 -1.67
CA TRP A 321 16.23 21.32 -1.92
C TRP A 321 17.04 22.27 -1.03
N LEU A 322 17.62 23.30 -1.64
CA LEU A 322 18.57 24.20 -0.99
C LEU A 322 17.91 25.00 0.15
N HIS A 323 18.49 24.94 1.36
CA HIS A 323 18.11 25.82 2.47
C HIS A 323 18.81 27.18 2.37
N ARG A 324 18.09 28.27 2.69
CA ARG A 324 18.63 29.63 2.79
C ARG A 324 19.39 29.85 4.11
N LYS A 325 20.47 29.10 4.31
CA LYS A 325 21.30 29.17 5.54
C LYS A 325 22.77 28.84 5.24
N GLY A 326 23.67 29.23 6.13
CA GLY A 326 25.10 28.98 6.03
C GLY A 326 25.73 29.73 4.86
N ARG A 327 26.69 29.11 4.18
CA ARG A 327 27.40 29.73 3.04
C ARG A 327 26.52 29.88 1.78
N ALA A 328 25.37 29.24 1.74
CA ALA A 328 24.42 29.40 0.64
C ALA A 328 23.74 30.78 0.64
N VAL A 329 23.70 31.47 1.78
CA VAL A 329 23.05 32.79 1.91
C VAL A 329 23.79 33.84 1.09
N GLY A 330 23.07 34.54 0.21
CA GLY A 330 23.61 35.64 -0.60
C GLY A 330 24.35 35.22 -1.88
N ALA A 331 24.42 33.92 -2.18
CA ALA A 331 24.96 33.42 -3.42
C ALA A 331 23.85 33.09 -4.44
N SER A 332 24.13 33.23 -5.74
CA SER A 332 23.16 32.97 -6.83
C SER A 332 23.00 31.46 -7.12
N TYR A 333 22.70 30.68 -6.07
CA TYR A 333 22.45 29.24 -6.15
C TYR A 333 20.97 28.88 -6.24
N GLU A 334 20.07 29.82 -5.91
CA GLU A 334 18.63 29.58 -5.88
C GLU A 334 18.06 29.27 -7.26
N VAL A 335 17.05 28.39 -7.27
CA VAL A 335 16.36 27.90 -8.47
C VAL A 335 14.89 28.18 -8.29
N GLU A 336 14.23 28.62 -9.36
CA GLU A 336 12.79 28.82 -9.35
C GLU A 336 12.06 27.46 -9.45
N ASN A 337 10.91 27.32 -8.79
CA ASN A 337 10.15 26.06 -8.77
C ASN A 337 9.83 25.52 -10.18
N TYR A 338 9.50 26.41 -11.12
CA TYR A 338 9.18 26.00 -12.49
C TYR A 338 10.39 25.35 -13.20
N GLU A 339 11.62 25.81 -12.92
CA GLU A 339 12.84 25.24 -13.50
C GLU A 339 13.10 23.84 -12.91
N ILE A 340 12.90 23.68 -11.60
CA ILE A 340 12.98 22.38 -10.92
C ILE A 340 11.96 21.41 -11.53
N ILE A 341 10.69 21.79 -11.59
CA ILE A 341 9.61 20.94 -12.11
C ILE A 341 9.86 20.55 -13.57
N GLN A 342 10.30 21.50 -14.42
CA GLN A 342 10.64 21.19 -15.80
C GLN A 342 11.76 20.15 -15.86
N LYS A 343 12.80 20.30 -15.05
CA LYS A 343 13.91 19.34 -15.04
C LYS A 343 13.48 17.97 -14.51
N LEU A 344 12.65 17.91 -13.47
CA LEU A 344 12.13 16.65 -12.94
C LEU A 344 11.30 15.87 -13.99
N ARG A 345 10.49 16.56 -14.81
CA ARG A 345 9.76 15.95 -15.93
C ARG A 345 10.67 15.29 -16.96
N GLU A 346 11.86 15.86 -17.18
CA GLU A 346 12.86 15.31 -18.10
C GLU A 346 13.63 14.14 -17.47
N VAL A 347 13.99 14.27 -16.18
CA VAL A 347 14.88 13.33 -15.49
C VAL A 347 14.17 12.07 -15.04
N LYS A 348 12.92 12.15 -14.59
CA LYS A 348 12.19 10.99 -14.03
C LYS A 348 12.07 9.81 -15.02
N PRO A 349 11.58 9.99 -16.26
CA PRO A 349 11.50 8.87 -17.21
C PRO A 349 12.87 8.28 -17.56
N LEU A 350 13.92 9.12 -17.59
CA LEU A 350 15.29 8.66 -17.82
C LEU A 350 15.78 7.79 -16.65
N ALA A 351 15.53 8.22 -15.41
CA ALA A 351 15.91 7.48 -14.21
C ALA A 351 15.24 6.10 -14.16
N ASP A 352 13.93 6.05 -14.45
CA ASP A 352 13.17 4.79 -14.55
C ASP A 352 13.77 3.85 -15.61
N SER A 353 14.09 4.38 -16.80
CA SER A 353 14.67 3.58 -17.90
C SER A 353 16.06 3.03 -17.59
N LEU A 354 16.76 3.63 -16.64
CA LEU A 354 18.13 3.28 -16.24
C LEU A 354 18.20 2.54 -14.90
N GLY A 355 17.05 2.23 -14.28
CA GLY A 355 16.97 1.54 -13.00
C GLY A 355 17.49 2.38 -11.82
N VAL A 356 17.40 3.70 -11.90
CA VAL A 356 17.75 4.62 -10.81
C VAL A 356 16.47 5.20 -10.22
N SER A 357 16.22 4.88 -8.97
CA SER A 357 15.16 5.48 -8.16
C SER A 357 15.54 6.90 -7.76
N ILE A 358 14.55 7.80 -7.80
CA ILE A 358 14.63 9.13 -7.21
C ILE A 358 13.70 9.14 -6.00
N ASP A 359 14.29 9.17 -4.80
CA ASP A 359 13.56 8.94 -3.56
C ASP A 359 12.46 9.97 -3.30
N ASN A 360 12.62 11.19 -3.80
CA ASN A 360 11.59 12.23 -3.70
C ASN A 360 10.28 11.80 -4.36
N PHE A 361 10.32 11.04 -5.46
CA PHE A 361 9.08 10.53 -6.09
C PHE A 361 8.50 9.38 -5.27
N GLU A 362 9.33 8.44 -4.83
CA GLU A 362 8.90 7.26 -4.07
C GLU A 362 8.27 7.65 -2.73
N GLU A 363 8.86 8.62 -2.03
CA GLU A 363 8.33 9.13 -0.77
C GLU A 363 6.93 9.74 -0.94
N PHE A 364 6.70 10.50 -2.01
CA PHE A 364 5.35 11.04 -2.28
C PHE A 364 4.37 9.95 -2.73
N GLU A 365 4.81 8.93 -3.46
CA GLU A 365 3.98 7.76 -3.76
C GLU A 365 3.52 7.07 -2.48
N LEU A 366 4.41 6.85 -1.51
CA LEU A 366 4.07 6.25 -0.22
C LEU A 366 3.15 7.14 0.61
N ARG A 367 3.38 8.46 0.65
CA ARG A 367 2.49 9.42 1.34
C ARG A 367 1.09 9.44 0.76
N ILE A 368 0.96 9.47 -0.57
CA ILE A 368 -0.34 9.42 -1.25
C ILE A 368 -1.03 8.09 -0.93
N ASN A 369 -0.29 6.97 -0.94
CA ASN A 369 -0.84 5.66 -0.64
C ASN A 369 -0.83 5.28 0.86
N GLY A 370 -0.71 6.27 1.74
CA GLY A 370 -0.64 6.05 3.19
C GLY A 370 -1.92 5.45 3.79
N GLN A 371 -1.91 5.19 5.08
CA GLN A 371 -3.05 4.57 5.78
C GLN A 371 -4.29 5.49 5.80
N LYS A 372 -5.47 4.90 5.61
CA LYS A 372 -6.77 5.60 5.71
C LYS A 372 -6.92 6.29 7.07
N ASN A 373 -7.55 7.47 7.10
CA ASN A 373 -7.77 8.29 8.29
C ASN A 373 -6.50 8.78 9.01
N VAL A 374 -5.30 8.67 8.41
CA VAL A 374 -4.06 9.17 9.02
C VAL A 374 -3.71 10.53 8.42
N LYS A 375 -3.43 11.50 9.30
CA LYS A 375 -3.00 12.85 8.92
C LYS A 375 -1.50 12.96 9.10
N ASN A 376 -0.75 13.31 8.05
CA ASN A 376 0.62 13.77 8.23
C ASN A 376 0.57 15.21 8.76
N ASP A 377 1.24 15.47 9.88
CA ASP A 377 1.23 16.76 10.58
C ASP A 377 2.65 17.25 10.89
N LEU A 378 3.21 17.98 9.92
CA LEU A 378 4.57 18.54 9.94
C LEU A 378 5.65 17.46 10.12
N SER A 379 6.90 17.87 10.28
CA SER A 379 8.02 16.93 10.47
C SER A 379 8.18 16.46 11.92
N VAL A 380 8.93 15.37 12.11
CA VAL A 380 9.36 14.78 13.39
C VAL A 380 10.18 15.73 14.28
N ALA A 381 10.77 16.78 13.68
CA ALA A 381 11.72 17.67 14.31
C ALA A 381 11.16 18.34 15.58
N GLY A 382 11.93 18.30 16.67
CA GLY A 382 11.56 18.90 17.95
C GLY A 382 10.40 18.21 18.67
N VAL A 383 9.97 17.04 18.20
CA VAL A 383 8.87 16.28 18.82
C VAL A 383 9.28 14.83 19.05
N GLU A 384 9.57 14.10 17.98
CA GLU A 384 9.99 12.70 18.01
C GLU A 384 11.44 12.53 17.53
N SER A 385 12.08 13.66 17.20
CA SER A 385 13.46 13.80 16.74
C SER A 385 14.13 15.00 17.40
N LEU A 386 15.40 14.83 17.78
CA LEU A 386 16.28 15.92 18.20
C LEU A 386 17.64 15.78 17.51
N CYS A 387 18.31 16.92 17.35
CA CYS A 387 19.69 16.99 16.88
C CYS A 387 20.62 17.48 17.98
N VAL A 388 21.58 16.64 18.37
CA VAL A 388 22.69 17.04 19.23
C VAL A 388 23.81 17.58 18.35
N TYR A 389 24.07 18.88 18.46
CA TYR A 389 25.13 19.54 17.73
C TYR A 389 26.50 19.19 18.33
N SER A 390 27.55 19.41 17.55
CA SER A 390 28.92 18.98 17.90
C SER A 390 29.53 19.71 19.10
N ASP A 391 28.92 20.78 19.60
CA ASP A 391 29.32 21.45 20.86
C ASP A 391 28.51 20.96 22.09
N GLY A 392 27.50 20.11 21.89
CA GLY A 392 26.59 19.60 22.92
C GLY A 392 25.24 20.32 22.99
N ARG A 393 25.08 21.45 22.29
CA ARG A 393 23.78 22.12 22.19
C ARG A 393 22.79 21.29 21.38
N VAL A 394 21.54 21.30 21.79
CA VAL A 394 20.46 20.49 21.21
C VAL A 394 19.47 21.37 20.47
N TYR A 395 19.05 20.93 19.29
CA TYR A 395 18.14 21.64 18.41
C TYR A 395 17.05 20.69 17.86
N PRO A 396 15.92 21.22 17.34
CA PRO A 396 14.84 20.38 16.81
C PRO A 396 15.26 19.51 15.61
N SER A 397 16.18 20.00 14.77
CA SER A 397 16.70 19.23 13.62
C SER A 397 18.14 19.62 13.27
N ALA A 398 18.80 18.80 12.46
CA ALA A 398 20.16 19.07 11.97
C ALA A 398 20.25 20.35 11.15
N ALA A 399 19.16 20.72 10.46
CA ALA A 399 19.11 21.95 9.70
C ALA A 399 19.00 23.20 10.59
N PHE A 400 18.55 23.08 11.85
CA PHE A 400 18.42 24.20 12.79
C PHE A 400 19.62 24.46 13.70
N VAL A 401 20.67 23.63 13.65
CA VAL A 401 21.84 23.83 14.52
C VAL A 401 22.44 25.24 14.36
N GLN A 402 22.97 25.82 15.44
CA GLN A 402 23.48 27.20 15.49
C GLN A 402 22.41 28.30 15.29
N VAL A 403 21.11 27.96 15.36
CA VAL A 403 20.03 28.95 15.40
C VAL A 403 19.62 29.16 16.86
N GLU A 404 20.12 30.24 17.48
CA GLU A 404 19.96 30.48 18.92
C GLU A 404 18.50 30.55 19.38
N GLU A 405 17.61 31.12 18.56
CA GLU A 405 16.17 31.22 18.87
C GLU A 405 15.45 29.85 18.89
N LEU A 406 16.12 28.77 18.49
CA LEU A 406 15.61 27.40 18.47
C LEU A 406 16.43 26.45 19.38
N LEU A 407 17.23 26.97 20.31
CA LEU A 407 18.01 26.15 21.22
C LEU A 407 17.08 25.40 22.19
N CYS A 408 17.11 24.07 22.16
CA CYS A 408 16.31 23.24 23.05
C CYS A 408 16.96 23.09 24.45
N GLY A 409 18.29 23.00 24.50
CA GLY A 409 19.08 22.79 25.71
C GLY A 409 20.53 22.43 25.39
N ASP A 410 21.30 21.97 26.38
CA ASP A 410 22.70 21.60 26.23
C ASP A 410 23.00 20.30 27.00
N VAL A 411 23.42 19.25 26.29
CA VAL A 411 23.72 17.96 26.92
C VAL A 411 24.91 18.02 27.87
N ASN A 412 25.74 19.06 27.83
CA ASN A 412 26.83 19.24 28.80
C ASN A 412 26.30 19.56 30.20
N GLU A 413 25.08 20.09 30.31
CA GLU A 413 24.49 20.56 31.56
C GLU A 413 23.32 19.67 32.00
N THR A 414 22.46 19.27 31.07
CA THR A 414 21.25 18.49 31.34
C THR A 414 21.17 17.23 30.48
N SER A 415 20.28 16.32 30.87
CA SER A 415 20.01 15.08 30.12
C SER A 415 19.10 15.37 28.90
N LEU A 416 19.21 14.61 27.81
CA LEU A 416 18.24 14.64 26.70
C LEU A 416 16.81 14.45 27.19
N LYS A 417 16.59 13.55 28.16
CA LYS A 417 15.28 13.34 28.75
C LYS A 417 14.72 14.62 29.37
N GLU A 418 15.53 15.31 30.16
CA GLU A 418 15.14 16.57 30.78
C GLU A 418 14.90 17.67 29.74
N ILE A 419 15.70 17.73 28.67
CA ILE A 419 15.48 18.66 27.56
C ILE A 419 14.12 18.42 26.89
N LEU A 420 13.75 17.16 26.63
CA LEU A 420 12.44 16.81 26.06
C LEU A 420 11.28 17.23 26.97
N GLU A 421 11.42 17.02 28.28
CA GLU A 421 10.36 17.28 29.25
C GLU A 421 10.20 18.78 29.55
N THR A 422 11.29 19.57 29.51
CA THR A 422 11.30 20.94 30.06
C THR A 422 11.48 22.04 29.01
N SER A 423 11.99 21.73 27.82
CA SER A 423 12.30 22.75 26.82
C SER A 423 11.05 23.44 26.26
N GLU A 424 11.00 24.76 26.36
CA GLU A 424 9.91 25.57 25.77
C GLU A 424 9.84 25.40 24.25
N ILE A 425 10.99 25.24 23.58
CA ILE A 425 11.07 25.03 22.13
C ILE A 425 10.47 23.68 21.76
N VAL A 426 10.77 22.62 22.50
CA VAL A 426 10.14 21.29 22.28
C VAL A 426 8.62 21.39 22.45
N GLN A 427 8.15 22.11 23.48
CA GLN A 427 6.72 22.32 23.70
C GLN A 427 6.06 23.18 22.60
N GLU A 428 6.77 24.16 22.05
CA GLU A 428 6.32 24.95 20.90
C GLU A 428 6.18 24.08 19.66
N PHE A 429 7.19 23.27 19.34
CA PHE A 429 7.16 22.36 18.19
C PHE A 429 6.06 21.31 18.35
N LEU A 430 5.91 20.69 19.52
CA LEU A 430 4.82 19.75 19.80
C LEU A 430 3.44 20.40 19.59
N SER A 431 3.28 21.69 19.95
CA SER A 431 2.03 22.45 19.81
C SER A 431 1.78 23.02 18.40
N ALA A 432 2.80 22.99 17.53
CA ALA A 432 2.71 23.36 16.13
C ALA A 432 1.90 22.32 15.36
N THR A 433 1.14 22.74 14.36
CA THR A 433 0.34 21.84 13.51
C THR A 433 0.14 22.44 12.13
N VAL A 434 0.06 21.59 11.12
CA VAL A 434 -0.23 21.92 9.72
C VAL A 434 -1.52 22.73 9.59
N GLN A 435 -2.48 22.54 10.50
CA GLN A 435 -3.72 23.33 10.51
C GLN A 435 -3.53 24.80 10.81
N LYS A 436 -2.45 25.21 11.46
CA LYS A 436 -2.16 26.61 11.78
C LYS A 436 -1.24 27.25 10.74
N LYS A 437 -0.81 26.50 9.71
CA LYS A 437 0.09 27.00 8.66
C LYS A 437 -0.70 27.86 7.66
N ALA A 438 -0.14 28.99 7.24
CA ALA A 438 -0.87 30.02 6.49
C ALA A 438 -1.33 29.57 5.08
N VAL A 439 -0.64 28.59 4.48
CA VAL A 439 -0.86 28.13 3.10
C VAL A 439 -1.87 26.96 3.02
N SER A 440 -2.17 26.31 4.15
CA SER A 440 -2.87 25.02 4.20
C SER A 440 -4.36 25.12 4.56
N HIS A 441 -4.91 26.30 4.88
CA HIS A 441 -6.32 26.40 5.27
C HIS A 441 -7.31 26.08 4.13
N SER A 442 -6.89 26.16 2.87
CA SER A 442 -7.71 25.84 1.68
C SER A 442 -7.17 24.70 0.82
N ASP A 443 -6.04 24.08 1.19
CA ASP A 443 -5.46 22.99 0.42
C ASP A 443 -6.05 21.64 0.83
N SER A 444 -6.65 20.94 -0.13
CA SER A 444 -7.15 19.58 0.03
C SER A 444 -6.07 18.54 0.31
N MET A 445 -4.81 18.83 -0.04
CA MET A 445 -3.67 17.91 0.10
C MET A 445 -2.85 18.13 1.37
N LYS A 446 -3.21 19.10 2.23
CA LYS A 446 -2.40 19.53 3.39
C LYS A 446 -1.94 18.39 4.31
N PHE A 447 -2.79 17.39 4.53
CA PHE A 447 -2.49 16.24 5.39
C PHE A 447 -1.75 15.12 4.66
N LEU A 448 -1.66 15.16 3.33
CA LEU A 448 -0.80 14.27 2.55
C LEU A 448 0.61 14.86 2.44
N SER A 449 0.72 16.17 2.17
CA SER A 449 1.99 16.89 2.14
C SER A 449 2.59 17.13 3.52
N GLY A 450 1.79 17.03 4.58
CA GLY A 450 2.16 17.38 5.95
C GLY A 450 2.47 18.87 6.15
N GLY A 451 2.18 19.73 5.15
CA GLY A 451 2.54 21.14 5.17
C GLY A 451 3.97 21.44 4.71
N GLY A 452 4.65 20.52 4.01
CA GLY A 452 6.01 20.71 3.51
C GLY A 452 7.09 20.62 4.59
N ASP A 453 8.26 21.18 4.31
CA ASP A 453 9.43 21.19 5.17
C ASP A 453 9.42 22.44 6.07
N ILE A 454 9.45 22.21 7.39
CA ILE A 454 9.35 23.30 8.36
C ILE A 454 10.67 24.09 8.45
N GLU A 455 11.78 23.47 8.09
CA GLU A 455 13.10 24.10 8.04
C GLU A 455 13.20 25.10 6.89
N HIS A 456 12.73 24.75 5.69
CA HIS A 456 12.57 25.69 4.57
C HIS A 456 11.61 26.81 4.94
N SER A 457 10.46 26.48 5.54
CA SER A 457 9.46 27.47 5.96
C SER A 457 10.06 28.53 6.89
N PHE A 458 10.85 28.09 7.88
CA PHE A 458 11.53 28.95 8.82
C PHE A 458 12.57 29.87 8.15
N TYR A 459 13.47 29.31 7.34
CA TYR A 459 14.51 30.11 6.69
C TYR A 459 13.96 31.05 5.63
N TYR A 460 12.93 30.62 4.91
CA TYR A 460 12.25 31.44 3.91
C TYR A 460 11.54 32.62 4.55
N SER A 461 10.77 32.40 5.63
CA SER A 461 10.12 33.50 6.34
C SER A 461 11.16 34.45 6.97
N LYS A 462 12.28 33.92 7.48
CA LYS A 462 13.36 34.73 8.06
C LYS A 462 14.02 35.61 7.01
N ALA A 463 14.26 35.09 5.81
CA ALA A 463 14.84 35.84 4.70
C ALA A 463 13.94 37.01 4.26
N ILE A 464 12.62 36.85 4.32
CA ILE A 464 11.65 37.86 3.87
C ILE A 464 11.28 38.87 4.97
N THR A 465 11.03 38.37 6.18
CA THR A 465 10.44 39.17 7.28
C THR A 465 11.45 39.55 8.36
N GLY A 466 12.65 38.97 8.32
CA GLY A 466 13.64 39.08 9.39
C GLY A 466 13.41 38.13 10.58
N LYS A 467 12.26 37.44 10.65
CA LYS A 467 11.91 36.50 11.73
C LYS A 467 11.58 35.11 11.18
N GLY A 468 12.19 34.07 11.75
CA GLY A 468 11.88 32.68 11.41
C GLY A 468 10.51 32.25 11.92
N ASN A 469 9.79 31.47 11.12
CA ASN A 469 8.47 30.94 11.44
C ASN A 469 8.32 29.54 10.80
N ILE A 470 8.31 28.49 11.62
CA ILE A 470 8.15 27.10 11.19
C ILE A 470 6.77 26.82 10.54
N LEU A 471 5.75 27.64 10.88
CA LEU A 471 4.42 27.62 10.28
C LEU A 471 4.28 28.59 9.08
N GLY A 472 5.40 29.14 8.60
CA GLY A 472 5.47 29.95 7.39
C GLY A 472 5.20 29.13 6.13
N ALA A 473 5.11 29.81 4.98
CA ALA A 473 5.03 29.14 3.68
C ALA A 473 6.35 28.42 3.35
N ASP A 474 6.24 27.23 2.77
CA ASP A 474 7.39 26.53 2.20
C ASP A 474 7.64 27.07 0.77
N PRO A 475 8.87 27.50 0.42
CA PRO A 475 9.20 27.94 -0.93
C PRO A 475 9.05 26.86 -2.01
N TYR A 476 9.12 25.57 -1.68
CA TYR A 476 9.08 24.45 -2.63
C TYR A 476 7.70 23.77 -2.72
N ASP A 477 6.64 24.39 -2.17
CA ASP A 477 5.29 23.83 -2.15
C ASP A 477 4.77 23.44 -3.56
N GLU A 478 5.10 24.23 -4.59
CA GLU A 478 4.76 23.89 -5.98
C GLU A 478 5.45 22.62 -6.48
N VAL A 479 6.69 22.36 -6.03
CA VAL A 479 7.44 21.14 -6.37
C VAL A 479 6.78 19.93 -5.70
N TYR A 480 6.39 20.05 -4.43
CA TYR A 480 5.66 18.99 -3.72
C TYR A 480 4.30 18.69 -4.35
N ASN A 481 3.56 19.73 -4.76
CA ASN A 481 2.30 19.57 -5.48
C ASN A 481 2.50 18.85 -6.82
N TYR A 482 3.60 19.11 -7.52
CA TYR A 482 3.97 18.35 -8.73
C TYR A 482 4.29 16.89 -8.40
N LEU A 483 5.09 16.61 -7.37
CA LEU A 483 5.43 15.22 -6.98
C LEU A 483 4.18 14.42 -6.56
N MET A 484 3.28 15.00 -5.79
CA MET A 484 1.98 14.39 -5.44
C MET A 484 1.12 14.11 -6.68
N ASP A 485 1.08 15.06 -7.62
CA ASP A 485 0.33 14.91 -8.88
C ASP A 485 0.85 13.74 -9.73
N GLU A 486 2.18 13.60 -9.83
CA GLU A 486 2.81 12.49 -10.55
C GLU A 486 2.58 11.15 -9.84
N ALA A 487 2.63 11.10 -8.50
CA ALA A 487 2.29 9.92 -7.72
C ALA A 487 0.84 9.48 -7.99
N ILE A 488 -0.13 10.40 -7.94
CA ILE A 488 -1.54 10.09 -8.22
C ILE A 488 -1.72 9.60 -9.66
N LYS A 489 -1.06 10.24 -10.64
CA LYS A 489 -1.09 9.80 -12.05
C LYS A 489 -0.54 8.40 -12.23
N LYS A 490 0.59 8.07 -11.58
CA LYS A 490 1.17 6.73 -11.62
C LYS A 490 0.19 5.70 -11.08
N LEU A 491 -0.35 5.93 -9.88
CA LEU A 491 -1.36 5.06 -9.26
C LEU A 491 -2.59 4.88 -10.16
N TYR A 492 -3.04 5.95 -10.81
CA TYR A 492 -4.13 5.87 -11.79
C TYR A 492 -3.78 4.99 -12.99
N VAL A 493 -2.63 5.21 -13.64
CA VAL A 493 -2.22 4.46 -14.84
C VAL A 493 -2.01 2.98 -14.52
N GLU A 494 -1.32 2.67 -13.42
CA GLU A 494 -1.03 1.29 -13.01
C GLU A 494 -2.32 0.53 -12.68
N ASN A 495 -3.19 1.10 -11.85
CA ASN A 495 -4.41 0.40 -11.43
C ASN A 495 -5.47 0.36 -12.54
N ARG A 496 -5.50 1.34 -13.44
CA ARG A 496 -6.36 1.28 -14.63
C ARG A 496 -5.92 0.17 -15.58
N ARG A 497 -4.61 -0.06 -15.77
CA ARG A 497 -4.10 -1.18 -16.60
C ARG A 497 -4.44 -2.55 -16.03
N LYS A 498 -4.55 -2.66 -14.70
CA LYS A 498 -4.96 -3.90 -14.01
C LYS A 498 -6.43 -4.27 -14.23
N LEU A 499 -7.27 -3.33 -14.69
CA LEU A 499 -8.67 -3.63 -14.94
C LEU A 499 -8.83 -4.52 -16.15
N ASN A 500 -9.53 -5.63 -15.94
CA ASN A 500 -9.82 -6.58 -16.99
C ASN A 500 -10.98 -6.08 -17.87
N THR A 501 -10.66 -5.24 -18.86
CA THR A 501 -11.65 -4.74 -19.83
C THR A 501 -12.34 -5.85 -20.63
N LYS A 502 -11.71 -7.02 -20.76
CA LYS A 502 -12.24 -8.17 -21.48
C LYS A 502 -13.23 -9.01 -20.67
N ALA A 503 -13.31 -8.83 -19.36
CA ALA A 503 -14.36 -9.42 -18.55
C ALA A 503 -15.74 -8.81 -18.85
N GLY A 504 -15.75 -7.60 -19.43
CA GLY A 504 -16.97 -6.86 -19.75
C GLY A 504 -17.81 -6.48 -18.55
N PHE A 505 -17.18 -6.40 -17.37
CA PHE A 505 -17.68 -5.70 -16.21
C PHE A 505 -17.80 -4.20 -16.57
N ASP A 506 -19.02 -3.68 -16.62
CA ASP A 506 -19.30 -2.30 -17.06
C ASP A 506 -19.85 -1.40 -15.94
N ALA A 507 -19.86 -1.91 -14.71
CA ALA A 507 -20.24 -1.16 -13.53
C ALA A 507 -19.20 -0.05 -13.20
N PRO A 508 -19.64 1.06 -12.59
CA PRO A 508 -18.74 2.11 -12.10
C PRO A 508 -17.71 1.52 -11.13
N THR A 509 -16.43 1.76 -11.40
CA THR A 509 -15.34 1.10 -10.68
C THR A 509 -14.49 2.12 -9.93
N ILE A 510 -14.29 1.88 -8.62
CA ILE A 510 -13.22 2.51 -7.84
C ILE A 510 -11.95 1.71 -8.13
N PHE A 511 -11.10 2.24 -9.02
CA PHE A 511 -9.87 1.57 -9.46
C PHE A 511 -8.92 1.36 -8.28
N TYR A 512 -8.86 2.36 -7.41
CA TYR A 512 -7.92 2.42 -6.32
C TYR A 512 -8.38 3.43 -5.27
N SER A 513 -7.87 3.28 -4.06
CA SER A 513 -8.21 4.13 -2.92
C SER A 513 -7.06 4.19 -1.93
N MET A 514 -7.11 5.19 -1.05
CA MET A 514 -6.08 5.36 -0.01
C MET A 514 -5.87 4.08 0.81
N GLY A 515 -4.62 3.69 1.00
CA GLY A 515 -4.21 2.56 1.84
C GLY A 515 -4.53 1.18 1.26
N GLU A 516 -5.07 1.10 0.04
CA GLU A 516 -5.24 -0.15 -0.67
C GLU A 516 -3.84 -0.58 -1.16
N LEU A 517 -3.26 -1.71 -0.72
CA LEU A 517 -1.87 -2.12 -1.01
C LEU A 517 -0.74 -1.32 -0.30
N GLY A 518 -1.05 -0.41 0.63
CA GLY A 518 -0.03 0.41 1.28
C GLY A 518 0.92 -0.40 2.15
N VAL A 519 2.17 -0.55 1.73
CA VAL A 519 3.31 -0.78 2.63
C VAL A 519 3.59 0.56 3.30
N THR A 520 3.58 0.62 4.62
CA THR A 520 3.83 1.86 5.37
C THR A 520 5.25 2.37 5.12
N CYS A 521 5.43 3.70 5.08
CA CYS A 521 6.76 4.29 5.23
C CYS A 521 7.34 3.88 6.59
N GLY A 522 8.45 3.15 6.61
CA GLY A 522 9.21 2.85 7.82
C GLY A 522 8.54 1.88 8.79
N ASP A 523 9.33 1.41 9.78
CA ASP A 523 8.88 0.65 10.95
C ASP A 523 8.00 1.49 11.92
N GLU A 524 7.17 2.41 11.39
CA GLU A 524 6.32 3.35 12.14
C GLU A 524 4.97 2.75 12.57
N GLU A 525 4.79 1.44 12.40
CA GLU A 525 3.51 0.75 12.56
C GLU A 525 3.09 0.50 14.01
N GLU A 526 3.99 0.63 14.99
CA GLU A 526 3.67 0.39 16.40
C GLU A 526 2.84 1.49 17.06
N ASN A 527 2.71 2.69 16.49
CA ASN A 527 2.25 3.87 17.27
C ASN A 527 1.33 4.87 16.55
N VAL A 528 0.46 4.43 15.63
CA VAL A 528 -0.68 5.29 15.23
C VAL A 528 -1.60 5.44 16.44
N HIS A 529 -1.41 6.52 17.20
CA HIS A 529 -2.27 6.86 18.32
C HIS A 529 -3.64 7.25 17.77
N LEU A 530 -4.61 6.35 17.88
CA LEU A 530 -5.99 6.59 17.48
C LEU A 530 -6.71 7.36 18.59
N PHE A 531 -7.01 8.64 18.35
CA PHE A 531 -7.94 9.39 19.20
C PHE A 531 -9.14 9.85 18.37
N GLY A 532 -10.31 9.30 18.66
CA GLY A 532 -11.50 9.51 17.84
C GLY A 532 -11.45 8.73 16.52
N GLU A 533 -11.57 9.42 15.40
CA GLU A 533 -11.66 8.80 14.05
C GLU A 533 -10.36 8.89 13.23
N PHE A 534 -9.32 9.57 13.74
CA PHE A 534 -8.09 9.84 13.01
C PHE A 534 -6.84 9.31 13.73
N GLY A 535 -5.83 8.97 12.93
CA GLY A 535 -4.43 8.84 13.36
C GLY A 535 -3.61 10.06 12.94
N VAL A 536 -2.45 10.24 13.55
CA VAL A 536 -1.50 11.30 13.19
C VAL A 536 -0.14 10.68 12.95
N ASN A 537 0.51 11.07 11.86
CA ASN A 537 1.92 10.79 11.61
C ASN A 537 2.72 12.08 11.43
N THR A 538 4.03 11.97 11.55
CA THR A 538 5.00 13.04 11.32
C THR A 538 5.92 12.65 10.16
N LEU A 539 6.46 13.63 9.43
CA LEU A 539 7.30 13.38 8.26
C LEU A 539 8.79 13.49 8.59
N HIS A 540 9.63 12.78 7.85
CA HIS A 540 11.08 12.95 7.94
C HIS A 540 11.54 14.30 7.38
N SER A 541 12.71 14.77 7.84
CA SER A 541 13.34 15.99 7.35
C SER A 541 13.79 15.82 5.90
N ASN A 542 13.74 16.88 5.10
CA ASN A 542 14.20 16.87 3.71
C ASN A 542 15.68 16.43 3.55
N CYS A 543 16.49 16.40 4.62
CA CYS A 543 17.88 15.93 4.57
C CYS A 543 18.04 14.42 4.33
N VAL A 544 17.04 13.60 4.75
CA VAL A 544 17.03 12.15 4.57
C VAL A 544 15.57 11.73 4.39
N LEU A 545 15.28 11.11 3.24
CA LEU A 545 14.03 10.38 3.04
C LEU A 545 14.30 8.91 3.33
N ASP A 546 13.52 8.33 4.23
CA ASP A 546 13.68 6.94 4.63
C ASP A 546 12.74 6.06 3.81
N LEU A 547 13.32 5.25 2.93
CA LEU A 547 12.61 4.29 2.10
C LEU A 547 13.03 2.88 2.50
N SER A 548 12.37 2.34 3.53
CA SER A 548 12.37 0.90 3.78
C SER A 548 11.46 0.18 2.77
N TYR A 549 11.79 0.32 1.49
CA TYR A 549 11.12 -0.36 0.39
C TYR A 549 11.52 -1.84 0.43
N ASP A 550 10.56 -2.76 0.31
CA ASP A 550 10.72 -4.23 0.20
C ASP A 550 10.83 -5.14 1.45
N LYS A 551 10.51 -4.68 2.66
CA LYS A 551 10.50 -5.60 3.83
C LYS A 551 9.33 -6.61 3.86
N SER A 552 8.31 -6.50 3.00
CA SER A 552 7.09 -7.34 3.11
C SER A 552 7.26 -8.78 2.59
N HIS A 553 7.86 -8.95 1.40
CA HIS A 553 8.13 -10.28 0.83
C HIS A 553 9.21 -11.02 1.63
N GLU A 554 10.29 -10.32 2.00
CA GLU A 554 11.39 -10.89 2.79
C GLU A 554 10.90 -11.41 4.14
N LYS A 555 10.09 -10.63 4.88
CA LYS A 555 9.51 -11.06 6.16
C LYS A 555 8.63 -12.32 6.04
N VAL A 556 7.86 -12.44 4.96
CA VAL A 556 6.99 -13.61 4.74
C VAL A 556 7.83 -14.83 4.34
N GLN A 557 8.82 -14.66 3.48
CA GLN A 557 9.74 -15.73 3.08
C GLN A 557 10.54 -16.26 4.27
N GLU A 558 11.07 -15.39 5.13
CA GLU A 558 11.76 -15.77 6.37
C GLU A 558 10.83 -16.54 7.32
N PHE A 559 9.64 -16.00 7.62
CA PHE A 559 8.70 -16.63 8.55
C PHE A 559 8.28 -18.05 8.11
N TYR A 560 7.92 -18.22 6.83
CA TYR A 560 7.51 -19.53 6.31
C TYR A 560 8.69 -20.47 6.03
N GLY A 561 9.87 -19.94 5.72
CA GLY A 561 11.11 -20.73 5.65
C GLY A 561 11.46 -21.34 7.01
N GLU A 562 11.43 -20.55 8.08
CA GLU A 562 11.71 -21.00 9.46
C GLU A 562 10.63 -21.97 10.00
N ALA A 563 9.35 -21.74 9.68
CA ALA A 563 8.25 -22.62 10.08
C ALA A 563 8.31 -24.04 9.48
N MET A 564 9.23 -24.31 8.55
CA MET A 564 9.47 -25.65 8.01
C MET A 564 10.42 -26.50 8.87
N ASP A 565 11.28 -25.88 9.68
CA ASP A 565 12.23 -26.58 10.56
C ASP A 565 11.59 -27.01 11.89
N GLU A 566 10.61 -26.26 12.40
CA GLU A 566 9.86 -26.58 13.63
C GLU A 566 8.33 -26.49 13.44
N PRO A 567 7.55 -27.57 13.74
CA PRO A 567 6.11 -27.57 13.61
C PRO A 567 5.43 -26.51 14.50
N GLN A 568 4.66 -25.58 13.91
CA GLN A 568 3.84 -24.60 14.66
C GLN A 568 2.35 -24.98 14.65
N PRO A 569 1.79 -25.53 15.75
CA PRO A 569 0.39 -25.94 15.85
C PRO A 569 -0.62 -24.82 15.61
N GLU A 570 -0.23 -23.57 15.83
CA GLU A 570 -1.08 -22.38 15.75
C GLU A 570 -1.48 -22.01 14.31
N LEU A 571 -0.72 -22.47 13.31
CA LEU A 571 -0.99 -22.29 11.87
C LEU A 571 -2.03 -23.29 11.32
N CYS A 572 -2.33 -24.36 12.07
CA CYS A 572 -3.22 -25.43 11.61
C CYS A 572 -4.70 -25.09 11.88
N CYS A 573 -5.52 -25.08 10.83
CA CYS A 573 -6.98 -25.08 10.98
C CYS A 573 -7.45 -26.51 11.33
N PRO A 574 -8.56 -26.70 12.05
CA PRO A 574 -9.04 -28.02 12.49
C PRO A 574 -9.61 -28.93 11.37
N THR A 575 -9.25 -28.71 10.10
CA THR A 575 -9.72 -29.48 8.95
C THR A 575 -8.70 -30.55 8.55
N SER A 576 -9.17 -31.79 8.30
CA SER A 576 -8.34 -32.89 7.80
C SER A 576 -8.74 -33.25 6.37
N TYR A 577 -7.77 -33.73 5.60
CA TYR A 577 -8.01 -34.30 4.27
C TYR A 577 -8.84 -35.58 4.34
N ASP A 578 -9.62 -35.84 3.29
CA ASP A 578 -10.27 -37.14 3.15
C ASP A 578 -9.20 -38.24 3.01
N PRO A 579 -9.24 -39.30 3.84
CA PRO A 579 -8.29 -40.40 3.72
C PRO A 579 -8.24 -41.05 2.33
N THR A 580 -9.34 -41.01 1.57
CA THR A 580 -9.40 -41.53 0.20
C THR A 580 -8.64 -40.67 -0.80
N ASP A 581 -8.46 -39.38 -0.53
CA ASP A 581 -7.70 -38.45 -1.34
C ASP A 581 -6.19 -38.52 -1.05
N THR A 582 -5.76 -39.12 0.06
CA THR A 582 -4.37 -39.07 0.55
C THR A 582 -3.67 -40.43 0.70
N ASP A 583 -4.36 -41.53 0.40
CA ASP A 583 -3.86 -42.92 0.50
C ASP A 583 -2.53 -43.21 -0.24
N HIS A 584 -2.26 -42.48 -1.30
CA HIS A 584 -1.09 -42.59 -2.17
C HIS A 584 0.06 -41.63 -1.75
N ILE A 585 -0.18 -40.79 -0.74
CA ILE A 585 0.78 -39.82 -0.21
C ILE A 585 1.43 -40.43 1.04
N PRO A 586 2.78 -40.51 1.12
CA PRO A 586 3.45 -41.04 2.30
C PRO A 586 3.12 -40.27 3.57
N ARG A 587 3.02 -40.97 4.70
CA ARG A 587 2.63 -40.39 5.99
C ARG A 587 3.58 -39.27 6.47
N GLU A 588 4.87 -39.39 6.18
CA GLU A 588 5.88 -38.37 6.47
C GLU A 588 5.62 -37.03 5.76
N VAL A 589 4.94 -37.06 4.61
CA VAL A 589 4.53 -35.85 3.86
C VAL A 589 3.30 -35.22 4.52
N LEU A 590 2.33 -36.04 4.92
CA LEU A 590 1.08 -35.59 5.55
C LEU A 590 1.27 -34.98 6.95
N GLU A 591 2.32 -35.40 7.68
CA GLU A 591 2.61 -34.91 9.04
C GLU A 591 3.28 -33.52 9.08
N ARG A 592 3.62 -32.92 7.92
CA ARG A 592 4.25 -31.60 7.78
C ARG A 592 3.34 -30.54 7.14
N PHE A 593 2.02 -30.67 7.32
CA PHE A 593 1.03 -29.84 6.61
C PHE A 593 0.61 -28.58 7.38
N TYR A 594 0.49 -27.46 6.65
CA TYR A 594 -0.11 -26.21 7.09
C TYR A 594 -1.17 -25.77 6.08
N GLY A 595 -2.42 -25.59 6.51
CA GLY A 595 -3.51 -25.14 5.64
C GLY A 595 -4.86 -25.08 6.35
N CYS A 596 -5.82 -24.37 5.74
CA CYS A 596 -7.12 -24.12 6.37
C CYS A 596 -8.30 -24.93 5.83
N GLY A 597 -8.11 -25.60 4.70
CA GLY A 597 -9.09 -26.49 4.10
C GLY A 597 -8.47 -27.50 3.15
N SER A 598 -9.33 -28.23 2.43
CA SER A 598 -8.96 -28.99 1.23
C SER A 598 -9.85 -28.49 0.09
N PRO A 599 -9.50 -27.36 -0.57
CA PRO A 599 -10.24 -26.88 -1.73
C PRO A 599 -10.23 -27.94 -2.84
N MET A 600 -9.14 -28.71 -2.98
CA MET A 600 -9.00 -29.79 -3.96
C MET A 600 -10.09 -30.86 -3.87
N SER A 601 -10.49 -31.27 -2.67
CA SER A 601 -11.52 -32.31 -2.50
C SER A 601 -12.91 -31.88 -3.03
N ILE A 602 -13.19 -30.57 -3.07
CA ILE A 602 -14.47 -30.01 -3.55
C ILE A 602 -14.34 -29.31 -4.90
N ALA A 603 -13.15 -29.30 -5.51
CA ALA A 603 -12.90 -28.59 -6.76
C ALA A 603 -13.51 -29.24 -8.00
N GLY A 604 -14.07 -30.45 -7.85
CA GLY A 604 -14.71 -31.19 -8.94
C GLY A 604 -13.74 -31.54 -10.07
N VAL A 605 -12.49 -31.85 -9.74
CA VAL A 605 -11.40 -32.19 -10.68
C VAL A 605 -11.85 -33.31 -11.63
N THR A 606 -11.59 -33.14 -12.92
CA THR A 606 -11.89 -34.16 -13.95
C THR A 606 -10.62 -34.70 -14.61
N GLU A 607 -10.71 -35.93 -15.13
CA GLU A 607 -9.59 -36.62 -15.78
C GLU A 607 -9.11 -35.83 -17.02
N GLY A 608 -7.80 -35.67 -17.16
CA GLY A 608 -7.16 -34.92 -18.26
C GLY A 608 -7.09 -33.39 -18.07
N GLU A 609 -7.57 -32.83 -16.96
CA GLU A 609 -7.46 -31.39 -16.70
C GLU A 609 -6.01 -30.93 -16.45
N THR A 610 -5.72 -29.67 -16.83
CA THR A 610 -4.56 -28.94 -16.32
C THR A 610 -4.97 -28.15 -15.06
N VAL A 611 -4.34 -28.46 -13.93
CA VAL A 611 -4.60 -27.85 -12.62
C VAL A 611 -3.40 -27.03 -12.17
N VAL A 612 -3.64 -25.83 -11.63
CA VAL A 612 -2.63 -25.02 -10.93
C VAL A 612 -3.01 -24.89 -9.46
N ASP A 613 -2.05 -25.10 -8.56
CA ASP A 613 -2.18 -24.80 -7.14
C ASP A 613 -1.24 -23.64 -6.78
N LEU A 614 -1.80 -22.55 -6.26
CA LEU A 614 -1.08 -21.35 -5.86
C LEU A 614 -0.72 -21.40 -4.38
N GLY A 615 0.56 -21.17 -4.06
CA GLY A 615 1.12 -21.39 -2.71
C GLY A 615 1.19 -22.87 -2.37
N SER A 616 1.72 -23.66 -3.29
CA SER A 616 1.66 -25.13 -3.21
C SER A 616 2.46 -25.74 -2.06
N GLY A 617 3.36 -24.97 -1.42
CA GLY A 617 4.19 -25.43 -0.32
C GLY A 617 4.94 -26.72 -0.68
N ALA A 618 4.82 -27.73 0.19
CA ALA A 618 5.41 -29.05 -0.01
C ALA A 618 4.65 -29.99 -0.97
N GLY A 619 3.57 -29.50 -1.61
CA GLY A 619 2.92 -30.16 -2.76
C GLY A 619 1.71 -31.06 -2.48
N ILE A 620 1.16 -31.08 -1.26
CA ILE A 620 0.06 -32.02 -0.90
C ILE A 620 -1.17 -31.86 -1.79
N ASP A 621 -1.66 -30.63 -1.97
CA ASP A 621 -2.83 -30.36 -2.82
C ASP A 621 -2.54 -30.71 -4.29
N CYS A 622 -1.30 -30.52 -4.76
CA CYS A 622 -0.85 -30.99 -6.07
C CYS A 622 -0.91 -32.52 -6.21
N PHE A 623 -0.51 -33.28 -5.19
CA PHE A 623 -0.55 -34.74 -5.22
C PHE A 623 -2.00 -35.27 -5.24
N ILE A 624 -2.88 -34.66 -4.44
CA ILE A 624 -4.32 -34.97 -4.48
C ILE A 624 -4.90 -34.71 -5.88
N ALA A 625 -4.53 -33.59 -6.50
CA ALA A 625 -4.94 -33.29 -7.87
C ALA A 625 -4.39 -34.33 -8.85
N ALA A 626 -3.12 -34.75 -8.70
CA ALA A 626 -2.47 -35.70 -9.60
C ALA A 626 -3.22 -37.04 -9.68
N LYS A 627 -3.68 -37.57 -8.55
CA LYS A 627 -4.53 -38.78 -8.53
C LYS A 627 -5.86 -38.58 -9.27
N LYS A 628 -6.47 -37.40 -9.16
CA LYS A 628 -7.80 -37.13 -9.74
C LYS A 628 -7.76 -36.83 -11.23
N VAL A 629 -6.73 -36.12 -11.72
CA VAL A 629 -6.59 -35.80 -13.15
C VAL A 629 -6.08 -36.98 -13.97
N GLY A 630 -5.38 -37.94 -13.35
CA GLY A 630 -4.84 -39.11 -14.03
C GLY A 630 -3.66 -38.81 -14.96
N ALA A 631 -3.10 -39.85 -15.58
CA ALA A 631 -1.85 -39.79 -16.34
C ALA A 631 -1.89 -38.87 -17.59
N ASP A 632 -3.08 -38.59 -18.12
CA ASP A 632 -3.29 -37.70 -19.28
C ASP A 632 -3.45 -36.22 -18.87
N GLY A 633 -3.52 -35.93 -17.56
CA GLY A 633 -3.64 -34.58 -17.01
C GLY A 633 -2.29 -33.92 -16.72
N ARG A 634 -2.36 -32.73 -16.12
CA ARG A 634 -1.16 -31.98 -15.71
C ARG A 634 -1.42 -31.21 -14.43
N VAL A 635 -0.48 -31.22 -13.49
CA VAL A 635 -0.55 -30.44 -12.25
C VAL A 635 0.65 -29.52 -12.15
N ILE A 636 0.42 -28.25 -11.84
CA ILE A 636 1.46 -27.24 -11.66
C ILE A 636 1.36 -26.67 -10.25
N GLY A 637 2.41 -26.82 -9.45
CA GLY A 637 2.52 -26.17 -8.14
C GLY A 637 3.36 -24.90 -8.24
N VAL A 638 2.86 -23.78 -7.75
CA VAL A 638 3.60 -22.50 -7.71
C VAL A 638 3.84 -22.09 -6.27
N ASP A 639 5.09 -21.82 -5.92
CA ASP A 639 5.48 -21.32 -4.60
C ASP A 639 6.62 -20.31 -4.71
N MET A 640 6.73 -19.38 -3.75
CA MET A 640 7.76 -18.34 -3.74
C MET A 640 9.05 -18.76 -3.01
N THR A 641 9.04 -19.90 -2.30
CA THR A 641 10.17 -20.36 -1.48
C THR A 641 10.89 -21.53 -2.15
N ALA A 642 12.21 -21.42 -2.31
CA ALA A 642 13.03 -22.45 -2.95
C ALA A 642 13.04 -23.74 -2.11
N GLU A 643 13.00 -23.59 -0.78
CA GLU A 643 12.99 -24.65 0.22
C GLU A 643 11.73 -25.53 0.10
N SER A 644 10.54 -24.91 0.00
CA SER A 644 9.28 -25.65 -0.16
C SER A 644 9.25 -26.43 -1.48
N LEU A 645 9.74 -25.82 -2.56
CA LEU A 645 9.81 -26.46 -3.88
C LEU A 645 10.79 -27.63 -3.92
N GLU A 646 11.91 -27.56 -3.17
CA GLU A 646 12.84 -28.68 -3.03
C GLU A 646 12.15 -29.87 -2.34
N GLN A 647 11.43 -29.62 -1.24
CA GLN A 647 10.64 -30.65 -0.55
C GLN A 647 9.53 -31.21 -1.45
N ALA A 648 8.80 -30.36 -2.16
CA ALA A 648 7.75 -30.78 -3.08
C ALA A 648 8.28 -31.71 -4.18
N ARG A 649 9.44 -31.39 -4.78
CA ARG A 649 10.10 -32.23 -5.78
C ARG A 649 10.62 -33.54 -5.19
N MET A 650 11.06 -33.55 -3.94
CA MET A 650 11.44 -34.78 -3.23
C MET A 650 10.23 -35.67 -2.99
N HIS A 651 9.13 -35.13 -2.45
CA HIS A 651 7.89 -35.85 -2.20
C HIS A 651 7.25 -36.36 -3.50
N ASN A 652 7.33 -35.60 -4.59
CA ASN A 652 6.80 -35.99 -5.89
C ASN A 652 7.38 -37.33 -6.37
N LYS A 653 8.66 -37.60 -6.09
CA LYS A 653 9.29 -38.89 -6.47
C LYS A 653 8.61 -40.06 -5.76
N LEU A 654 8.33 -39.92 -4.47
CA LEU A 654 7.67 -40.95 -3.67
C LEU A 654 6.21 -41.16 -4.13
N VAL A 655 5.51 -40.06 -4.41
CA VAL A 655 4.12 -40.10 -4.88
C VAL A 655 4.03 -40.71 -6.29
N THR A 656 4.98 -40.38 -7.16
CA THR A 656 5.10 -40.95 -8.52
C THR A 656 5.25 -42.47 -8.48
N GLU A 657 6.02 -43.01 -7.53
CA GLU A 657 6.16 -44.47 -7.35
C GLU A 657 4.82 -45.13 -6.99
N ASN A 658 3.98 -44.45 -6.20
CA ASN A 658 2.66 -44.96 -5.80
C ASN A 658 1.60 -44.81 -6.90
N LEU A 659 1.65 -43.74 -7.70
CA LEU A 659 0.68 -43.45 -8.77
C LEU A 659 1.03 -44.14 -10.10
N GLY A 660 2.32 -44.36 -10.37
CA GLY A 660 2.82 -44.97 -11.61
C GLY A 660 3.00 -43.99 -12.78
N PHE A 661 2.86 -42.69 -12.55
CA PHE A 661 3.07 -41.62 -13.53
C PHE A 661 3.51 -40.32 -12.83
N ASP A 662 4.24 -39.46 -13.55
CA ASP A 662 4.72 -38.16 -13.08
C ASP A 662 4.14 -37.04 -13.95
N ILE A 663 3.30 -36.21 -13.35
CA ILE A 663 2.56 -35.13 -14.03
C ILE A 663 2.62 -33.81 -13.26
N CYS A 664 3.39 -33.75 -12.16
CA CYS A 664 3.53 -32.58 -11.29
C CYS A 664 4.73 -31.73 -11.71
N ASP A 665 4.51 -30.43 -11.92
CA ASP A 665 5.51 -29.45 -12.34
C ASP A 665 5.59 -28.30 -11.30
N PHE A 666 6.65 -28.27 -10.50
CA PHE A 666 6.83 -27.29 -9.42
C PHE A 666 7.70 -26.11 -9.85
N ARG A 667 7.10 -24.92 -9.86
CA ARG A 667 7.69 -23.67 -10.37
C ARG A 667 7.84 -22.63 -9.27
N GLU A 668 8.97 -21.95 -9.28
CA GLU A 668 9.22 -20.80 -8.44
C GLU A 668 8.54 -19.56 -9.03
N GLY A 669 7.76 -18.85 -8.21
CA GLY A 669 7.11 -17.61 -8.62
C GLY A 669 6.18 -17.05 -7.56
N PHE A 670 5.89 -15.75 -7.69
CA PHE A 670 4.93 -15.05 -6.85
C PHE A 670 3.50 -15.25 -7.39
N MET A 671 2.49 -15.21 -6.53
CA MET A 671 1.08 -15.29 -6.97
C MET A 671 0.66 -14.05 -7.78
N GLU A 672 1.39 -12.95 -7.60
CA GLU A 672 1.27 -11.69 -8.33
C GLU A 672 1.88 -11.76 -9.74
N GLU A 673 2.68 -12.79 -10.05
CA GLU A 673 3.32 -12.99 -11.34
C GLU A 673 3.50 -14.49 -11.60
N VAL A 674 2.38 -15.14 -11.89
CA VAL A 674 2.32 -16.60 -11.94
C VAL A 674 3.08 -17.09 -13.19
N PRO A 675 4.07 -17.98 -13.05
CA PRO A 675 4.93 -18.43 -14.16
C PRO A 675 4.22 -19.47 -15.05
N VAL A 676 3.01 -19.16 -15.51
CA VAL A 676 2.12 -19.97 -16.36
C VAL A 676 1.60 -19.11 -17.51
N LYS A 677 1.42 -19.68 -18.70
CA LYS A 677 0.99 -18.92 -19.88
C LYS A 677 -0.49 -18.55 -19.79
N ASP A 678 -0.87 -17.51 -20.54
CA ASP A 678 -2.26 -17.11 -20.69
C ASP A 678 -3.11 -18.28 -21.19
N LYS A 679 -4.28 -18.48 -20.55
CA LYS A 679 -5.28 -19.47 -20.96
C LYS A 679 -4.73 -20.91 -21.09
N GLU A 680 -3.85 -21.31 -20.18
CA GLU A 680 -3.25 -22.67 -20.16
C GLU A 680 -4.02 -23.63 -19.23
N VAL A 681 -4.78 -23.12 -18.27
CA VAL A 681 -5.25 -23.88 -17.10
C VAL A 681 -6.76 -24.09 -17.09
N ASP A 682 -7.25 -25.26 -16.69
CA ASP A 682 -8.68 -25.58 -16.58
C ASP A 682 -9.22 -25.29 -15.17
N LEU A 683 -8.42 -25.55 -14.13
CA LEU A 683 -8.76 -25.35 -12.72
C LEU A 683 -7.60 -24.68 -11.96
N ILE A 684 -7.90 -23.67 -11.16
CA ILE A 684 -6.96 -23.09 -10.19
C ILE A 684 -7.47 -23.32 -8.77
N THR A 685 -6.59 -23.74 -7.88
CA THR A 685 -6.82 -23.79 -6.44
C THR A 685 -5.81 -22.94 -5.68
N SER A 686 -6.17 -22.60 -4.45
CA SER A 686 -5.32 -21.91 -3.49
C SER A 686 -5.85 -22.19 -2.10
N ASN A 687 -4.94 -22.40 -1.14
CA ASN A 687 -5.28 -22.80 0.22
C ASN A 687 -4.60 -21.90 1.27
N CYS A 688 -5.31 -20.85 1.70
CA CYS A 688 -4.93 -19.97 2.79
C CYS A 688 -3.61 -19.20 2.63
N VAL A 689 -3.27 -18.82 1.40
CA VAL A 689 -2.05 -18.06 1.11
C VAL A 689 -2.30 -16.73 0.41
N ILE A 690 -3.51 -16.47 -0.11
CA ILE A 690 -3.80 -15.20 -0.83
C ILE A 690 -3.74 -14.03 0.16
N ASN A 691 -4.07 -14.25 1.44
CA ASN A 691 -3.95 -13.23 2.47
C ASN A 691 -2.52 -12.72 2.70
N LEU A 692 -1.49 -13.53 2.40
CA LEU A 692 -0.08 -13.17 2.53
C LEU A 692 0.41 -12.26 1.40
N SER A 693 -0.29 -12.26 0.27
CA SER A 693 0.04 -11.40 -0.87
C SER A 693 -0.18 -9.92 -0.52
N PRO A 694 0.81 -9.04 -0.74
CA PRO A 694 0.61 -7.60 -0.65
C PRO A 694 -0.36 -7.07 -1.73
N ASP A 695 -0.44 -7.70 -2.92
CA ASP A 695 -1.32 -7.30 -4.02
C ASP A 695 -2.32 -8.38 -4.48
N LYS A 696 -3.36 -8.57 -3.66
CA LYS A 696 -4.48 -9.48 -3.91
C LYS A 696 -5.22 -9.21 -5.22
N LYS A 697 -5.31 -7.93 -5.68
CA LYS A 697 -5.93 -7.60 -6.97
C LYS A 697 -5.12 -8.21 -8.11
N LYS A 698 -3.80 -8.09 -8.05
CA LYS A 698 -2.89 -8.68 -9.04
C LYS A 698 -2.95 -10.22 -9.00
N VAL A 699 -3.04 -10.83 -7.82
CA VAL A 699 -3.27 -12.28 -7.69
C VAL A 699 -4.54 -12.72 -8.42
N PHE A 700 -5.68 -12.07 -8.17
CA PHE A 700 -6.93 -12.44 -8.86
C PHE A 700 -6.89 -12.18 -10.36
N ALA A 701 -6.20 -11.13 -10.81
CA ALA A 701 -5.98 -10.86 -12.23
C ALA A 701 -5.10 -11.93 -12.89
N GLU A 702 -4.04 -12.40 -12.23
CA GLU A 702 -3.19 -13.50 -12.69
C GLU A 702 -3.94 -14.82 -12.76
N MET A 703 -4.75 -15.13 -11.74
CA MET A 703 -5.66 -16.27 -11.78
C MET A 703 -6.57 -16.20 -13.00
N TRP A 704 -7.17 -15.03 -13.27
CA TRP A 704 -8.01 -14.86 -14.45
C TRP A 704 -7.20 -14.99 -15.75
N ARG A 705 -5.97 -14.47 -15.81
CA ARG A 705 -5.11 -14.52 -17.01
C ARG A 705 -4.80 -15.96 -17.43
N ILE A 706 -4.33 -16.79 -16.50
CA ILE A 706 -3.86 -18.15 -16.79
C ILE A 706 -4.99 -19.14 -17.05
N LEU A 707 -6.20 -18.85 -16.57
CA LEU A 707 -7.36 -19.72 -16.75
C LEU A 707 -7.84 -19.69 -18.21
N LYS A 708 -8.23 -20.84 -18.76
CA LYS A 708 -8.93 -20.95 -20.04
C LYS A 708 -10.32 -20.31 -19.93
N ASP A 709 -10.89 -19.95 -21.08
CA ASP A 709 -12.29 -19.53 -21.14
C ASP A 709 -13.19 -20.67 -20.63
N HIS A 710 -14.16 -20.35 -19.76
CA HIS A 710 -14.98 -21.29 -18.99
C HIS A 710 -14.25 -22.20 -17.99
N GLY A 711 -12.94 -22.02 -17.79
CA GLY A 711 -12.22 -22.64 -16.67
C GLY A 711 -12.71 -22.10 -15.32
N ARG A 712 -12.35 -22.78 -14.23
CA ARG A 712 -12.85 -22.44 -12.88
C ARG A 712 -11.76 -22.24 -11.84
N ILE A 713 -12.09 -21.48 -10.81
CA ILE A 713 -11.29 -21.35 -9.59
C ILE A 713 -12.04 -21.99 -8.42
N VAL A 714 -11.30 -22.58 -7.49
CA VAL A 714 -11.81 -23.03 -6.19
C VAL A 714 -10.77 -22.71 -5.13
N ILE A 715 -10.98 -21.60 -4.43
CA ILE A 715 -10.01 -21.05 -3.48
C ILE A 715 -10.60 -21.02 -2.07
N SER A 716 -9.76 -21.35 -1.10
CA SER A 716 -10.10 -21.32 0.32
C SER A 716 -9.17 -20.36 1.04
N ASP A 717 -9.72 -19.36 1.72
CA ASP A 717 -8.91 -18.42 2.50
C ASP A 717 -9.62 -17.99 3.79
N ILE A 718 -8.87 -17.34 4.70
CA ILE A 718 -9.41 -16.73 5.91
C ILE A 718 -10.04 -15.38 5.56
N VAL A 719 -11.25 -15.17 6.04
CA VAL A 719 -11.96 -13.90 5.95
C VAL A 719 -12.44 -13.45 7.31
N SER A 720 -12.52 -12.14 7.50
CA SER A 720 -13.03 -11.54 8.74
C SER A 720 -14.51 -11.18 8.62
N GLU A 721 -15.23 -11.14 9.76
CA GLU A 721 -16.61 -10.64 9.82
C GLU A 721 -16.70 -9.13 9.55
N VAL A 722 -15.66 -8.41 9.97
CA VAL A 722 -15.52 -6.95 9.86
C VAL A 722 -14.07 -6.63 9.51
N GLU A 723 -13.81 -5.42 9.00
CA GLU A 723 -12.45 -4.97 8.68
C GLU A 723 -11.50 -5.16 9.87
N VAL A 724 -10.35 -5.80 9.63
CA VAL A 724 -9.33 -6.02 10.66
C VAL A 724 -8.75 -4.66 11.05
N PRO A 725 -8.70 -4.29 12.35
CA PRO A 725 -8.13 -3.01 12.78
C PRO A 725 -6.65 -2.85 12.38
N PRO A 726 -6.18 -1.63 12.07
CA PRO A 726 -4.81 -1.39 11.63
C PRO A 726 -3.73 -1.98 12.56
N TYR A 727 -3.90 -1.87 13.88
CA TYR A 727 -2.94 -2.41 14.85
C TYR A 727 -2.85 -3.94 14.87
N LEU A 728 -3.90 -4.66 14.41
CA LEU A 728 -3.85 -6.11 14.21
C LEU A 728 -3.29 -6.47 12.82
N GLN A 729 -3.44 -5.60 11.82
CA GLN A 729 -2.90 -5.81 10.48
C GLN A 729 -1.37 -5.82 10.44
N VAL A 730 -0.72 -5.20 11.43
CA VAL A 730 0.75 -5.05 11.48
C VAL A 730 1.40 -6.00 12.49
N ASN A 731 0.61 -6.85 13.14
CA ASN A 731 1.14 -7.84 14.07
C ASN A 731 1.82 -8.97 13.27
N PRO A 732 3.15 -9.16 13.40
CA PRO A 732 3.89 -10.11 12.56
C PRO A 732 3.44 -11.56 12.78
N VAL A 733 3.00 -11.91 14.00
CA VAL A 733 2.47 -13.24 14.31
C VAL A 733 1.14 -13.46 13.60
N LEU A 734 0.21 -12.49 13.71
CA LEU A 734 -1.10 -12.58 13.04
C LEU A 734 -0.98 -12.49 11.51
N TRP A 735 0.07 -11.84 11.00
CA TRP A 735 0.38 -11.80 9.58
C TRP A 735 0.82 -13.18 9.07
N GLY A 736 1.74 -13.83 9.78
CA GLY A 736 2.14 -15.21 9.53
C GLY A 736 0.95 -16.17 9.60
N GLU A 737 -0.02 -15.94 10.48
CA GLU A 737 -1.27 -16.72 10.59
C GLU A 737 -2.35 -16.37 9.52
N CYS A 738 -2.03 -15.59 8.49
CA CYS A 738 -2.95 -15.16 7.43
C CYS A 738 -4.19 -14.36 7.94
N LEU A 739 -4.13 -13.84 9.17
CA LEU A 739 -5.23 -13.08 9.79
C LEU A 739 -5.15 -11.59 9.51
N SER A 740 -3.95 -11.03 9.57
CA SER A 740 -3.74 -9.59 9.44
C SER A 740 -4.11 -9.08 8.04
N GLY A 741 -3.80 -9.85 7.00
CA GLY A 741 -4.17 -9.56 5.63
C GLY A 741 -5.60 -9.97 5.25
N ALA A 742 -6.40 -10.50 6.18
CA ALA A 742 -7.71 -11.07 5.86
C ALA A 742 -8.71 -10.01 5.38
N LEU A 743 -9.27 -10.24 4.20
CA LEU A 743 -10.38 -9.47 3.68
C LEU A 743 -11.68 -9.81 4.42
N THR A 744 -12.66 -8.89 4.40
CA THR A 744 -14.01 -9.30 4.76
C THR A 744 -14.55 -10.28 3.72
N GLU A 745 -15.45 -11.20 4.10
CA GLU A 745 -16.04 -12.15 3.13
C GLU A 745 -16.66 -11.43 1.92
N ARG A 746 -17.24 -10.26 2.17
CA ARG A 746 -17.83 -9.42 1.13
C ARG A 746 -16.77 -8.89 0.17
N ASP A 747 -15.68 -8.33 0.70
CA ASP A 747 -14.62 -7.76 -0.13
C ASP A 747 -13.91 -8.85 -0.93
N PHE A 748 -13.72 -10.03 -0.34
CA PHE A 748 -13.16 -11.19 -1.02
C PHE A 748 -13.97 -11.58 -2.27
N VAL A 749 -15.30 -11.72 -2.15
CA VAL A 749 -16.16 -12.04 -3.30
C VAL A 749 -16.22 -10.89 -4.30
N SER A 750 -16.30 -9.64 -3.84
CA SER A 750 -16.33 -8.48 -4.74
C SER A 750 -15.04 -8.32 -5.56
N MET A 751 -13.87 -8.61 -4.98
CA MET A 751 -12.61 -8.54 -5.72
C MET A 751 -12.51 -9.62 -6.81
N LEU A 752 -13.08 -10.81 -6.59
CA LEU A 752 -13.17 -11.84 -7.62
C LEU A 752 -14.12 -11.41 -8.76
N GLU A 753 -15.25 -10.80 -8.43
CA GLU A 753 -16.19 -10.25 -9.40
C GLU A 753 -15.52 -9.19 -10.28
N GLU A 754 -14.77 -8.25 -9.67
CA GLU A 754 -14.00 -7.21 -10.36
C GLU A 754 -12.88 -7.77 -11.25
N ALA A 755 -12.23 -8.86 -10.85
CA ALA A 755 -11.24 -9.55 -11.68
C ALA A 755 -11.86 -10.17 -12.94
N GLY A 756 -13.19 -10.36 -12.95
CA GLY A 756 -13.96 -10.87 -14.08
C GLY A 756 -14.43 -12.31 -13.92
N PHE A 757 -14.46 -12.83 -12.69
CA PHE A 757 -15.05 -14.14 -12.42
C PHE A 757 -16.58 -14.03 -12.35
N TYR A 758 -17.28 -15.02 -12.92
CA TYR A 758 -18.73 -15.15 -12.85
C TYR A 758 -19.16 -16.44 -12.15
N GLY A 759 -20.43 -16.52 -11.76
CA GLY A 759 -20.98 -17.70 -11.12
C GLY A 759 -20.43 -17.90 -9.71
N LEU A 760 -20.06 -16.81 -9.03
CA LEU A 760 -19.40 -16.84 -7.73
C LEU A 760 -20.28 -17.53 -6.68
N THR A 761 -19.75 -18.60 -6.09
CA THR A 761 -20.47 -19.44 -5.13
C THR A 761 -19.63 -19.72 -3.90
N THR A 762 -20.15 -19.38 -2.71
CA THR A 762 -19.57 -19.83 -1.44
C THR A 762 -19.93 -21.29 -1.19
N LEU A 763 -18.95 -22.19 -1.34
CA LEU A 763 -19.11 -23.63 -1.19
C LEU A 763 -19.10 -24.07 0.28
N LYS A 764 -18.23 -23.46 1.09
CA LYS A 764 -18.03 -23.80 2.50
C LYS A 764 -17.69 -22.55 3.30
N LYS A 765 -18.22 -22.46 4.52
CA LYS A 765 -17.85 -21.44 5.51
C LYS A 765 -17.74 -22.09 6.88
N THR A 766 -16.58 -22.00 7.50
CA THR A 766 -16.29 -22.61 8.82
C THR A 766 -15.68 -21.57 9.74
N TYR A 767 -16.18 -21.46 10.97
CA TYR A 767 -15.57 -20.58 11.98
C TYR A 767 -14.18 -21.10 12.35
N TRP A 768 -13.19 -20.20 12.40
CA TRP A 768 -11.84 -20.56 12.78
C TRP A 768 -11.53 -20.14 14.21
N LYS A 769 -11.32 -18.83 14.45
CA LYS A 769 -11.05 -18.28 15.79
C LYS A 769 -11.51 -16.82 15.91
N SER A 770 -11.41 -16.29 17.13
CA SER A 770 -11.61 -14.88 17.41
C SER A 770 -10.35 -14.27 18.02
N VAL A 771 -9.93 -13.12 17.52
CA VAL A 771 -8.83 -12.32 18.09
C VAL A 771 -9.41 -11.00 18.56
N GLU A 772 -9.28 -10.68 19.85
CA GLU A 772 -9.78 -9.43 20.45
C GLU A 772 -11.26 -9.10 20.14
N GLY A 773 -12.10 -10.12 19.93
CA GLY A 773 -13.52 -9.96 19.61
C GLY A 773 -13.83 -9.89 18.11
N TYR A 774 -12.82 -9.84 17.23
CA TYR A 774 -12.95 -9.96 15.79
C TYR A 774 -12.99 -11.44 15.39
N LYS A 775 -14.03 -11.85 14.65
CA LYS A 775 -14.22 -13.25 14.24
C LYS A 775 -13.66 -13.49 12.85
N PHE A 776 -12.98 -14.63 12.72
CA PHE A 776 -12.42 -15.10 11.46
C PHE A 776 -13.04 -16.43 11.05
N PHE A 777 -13.21 -16.60 9.74
CA PHE A 777 -13.83 -17.75 9.12
C PHE A 777 -12.94 -18.23 7.98
N SER A 778 -12.82 -19.54 7.80
CA SER A 778 -12.34 -20.11 6.54
C SER A 778 -13.52 -20.17 5.57
N VAL A 779 -13.37 -19.56 4.40
CA VAL A 779 -14.39 -19.51 3.34
C VAL A 779 -13.80 -20.07 2.06
N THR A 780 -14.51 -21.02 1.44
CA THR A 780 -14.18 -21.57 0.13
C THR A 780 -15.14 -21.04 -0.92
N VAL A 781 -14.61 -20.39 -1.96
CA VAL A 781 -15.37 -19.79 -3.06
C VAL A 781 -14.99 -20.46 -4.38
N SER A 782 -15.98 -20.68 -5.23
CA SER A 782 -15.79 -21.05 -6.63
C SER A 782 -16.22 -19.91 -7.55
N GLY A 783 -15.55 -19.77 -8.70
CA GLY A 783 -15.89 -18.84 -9.78
C GLY A 783 -15.41 -19.37 -11.13
N PHE A 784 -15.93 -18.81 -12.22
CA PHE A 784 -15.62 -19.22 -13.59
C PHE A 784 -15.10 -18.03 -14.40
N LYS A 785 -14.23 -18.27 -15.37
CA LYS A 785 -13.77 -17.24 -16.31
C LYS A 785 -14.66 -17.18 -17.53
N PHE A 786 -15.01 -15.97 -17.96
CA PHE A 786 -15.56 -15.71 -19.28
C PHE A 786 -14.87 -14.50 -19.90
N GLU A 787 -14.35 -14.65 -21.12
CA GLU A 787 -13.71 -13.57 -21.87
C GLU A 787 -14.62 -13.11 -23.01
N LYS A 788 -15.09 -11.85 -22.95
CA LYS A 788 -15.93 -11.26 -23.98
C LYS A 788 -15.18 -11.11 -25.29
N LYS A 789 -15.88 -11.32 -26.40
CA LYS A 789 -15.33 -11.17 -27.76
C LYS A 789 -15.61 -9.74 -28.24
N GLU A 790 -14.73 -9.16 -29.06
CA GLU A 790 -14.86 -7.78 -29.60
C GLU A 790 -16.06 -7.56 -30.56
N GLY A 791 -17.09 -8.43 -30.52
CA GLY A 791 -18.27 -8.38 -31.36
C GLY A 791 -19.56 -8.86 -30.67
N CYS A 792 -19.71 -8.70 -29.35
CA CYS A 792 -21.00 -8.91 -28.67
C CYS A 792 -22.08 -8.05 -29.35
N VAL A 793 -23.03 -8.72 -30.00
CA VAL A 793 -24.10 -8.09 -30.77
C VAL A 793 -25.46 -8.60 -30.31
N PHE A 794 -26.46 -7.74 -30.40
CA PHE A 794 -27.85 -8.12 -30.19
C PHE A 794 -28.42 -8.62 -31.51
N ILE A 795 -28.52 -9.95 -31.64
CA ILE A 795 -29.10 -10.62 -32.82
C ILE A 795 -30.54 -11.07 -32.57
N GLY A 796 -31.22 -10.46 -31.60
CA GLY A 796 -32.58 -10.81 -31.18
C GLY A 796 -32.68 -12.05 -30.28
N GLN A 797 -31.55 -12.55 -29.76
CA GLN A 797 -31.52 -13.63 -28.77
C GLN A 797 -32.19 -13.22 -27.46
N LYS A 798 -32.91 -14.15 -26.83
CA LYS A 798 -33.57 -13.93 -25.54
C LYS A 798 -33.27 -15.04 -24.56
N ALA A 799 -33.02 -14.69 -23.30
CA ALA A 799 -32.94 -15.63 -22.19
C ALA A 799 -34.25 -15.64 -21.40
N ILE A 800 -34.73 -16.84 -21.06
CA ILE A 800 -35.80 -17.07 -20.09
C ILE A 800 -35.21 -17.78 -18.89
N TYR A 801 -35.19 -17.10 -17.74
CA TYR A 801 -34.79 -17.71 -16.48
C TYR A 801 -35.89 -18.65 -15.94
N GLN A 802 -35.51 -19.90 -15.65
CA GLN A 802 -36.46 -20.96 -15.29
C GLN A 802 -36.78 -21.01 -13.79
N GLY A 803 -35.92 -20.45 -12.94
CA GLY A 803 -36.06 -20.51 -11.48
C GLY A 803 -34.88 -21.22 -10.79
N PRO A 804 -34.98 -21.48 -9.47
CA PRO A 804 -36.19 -21.48 -8.65
C PRO A 804 -36.62 -20.11 -8.11
N PHE A 805 -35.74 -19.12 -8.10
CA PHE A 805 -36.02 -17.79 -7.55
C PHE A 805 -37.05 -17.02 -8.39
N LYS A 806 -37.72 -16.01 -7.82
CA LYS A 806 -38.70 -15.18 -8.55
C LYS A 806 -38.06 -14.35 -9.66
N SER A 807 -36.82 -13.94 -9.44
CA SER A 807 -35.95 -13.28 -10.39
C SER A 807 -34.51 -13.49 -9.92
N ILE A 808 -33.57 -13.35 -10.83
CA ILE A 808 -32.13 -13.30 -10.52
C ILE A 808 -31.46 -12.19 -11.29
N MET A 809 -30.19 -12.00 -10.97
CA MET A 809 -29.34 -11.02 -11.56
C MET A 809 -27.95 -11.61 -11.67
N ASP A 810 -27.30 -11.42 -12.81
CA ASP A 810 -25.91 -11.82 -12.99
C ASP A 810 -24.94 -10.72 -12.51
N GLU A 811 -23.65 -11.02 -12.54
CA GLU A 811 -22.57 -10.11 -12.11
C GLU A 811 -22.39 -8.90 -13.06
N GLU A 812 -23.04 -8.93 -14.24
CA GLU A 812 -23.05 -7.81 -15.19
C GLU A 812 -24.30 -6.93 -15.03
N GLY A 813 -25.16 -7.25 -14.06
CA GLY A 813 -26.36 -6.51 -13.72
C GLY A 813 -27.56 -6.78 -14.61
N HIS A 814 -27.52 -7.81 -15.46
CA HIS A 814 -28.69 -8.22 -16.24
C HIS A 814 -29.76 -8.79 -15.32
N PHE A 815 -30.97 -8.24 -15.36
CA PHE A 815 -32.10 -8.71 -14.56
C PHE A 815 -32.92 -9.74 -15.33
N PHE A 816 -33.12 -10.91 -14.73
CA PHE A 816 -33.90 -12.00 -15.31
C PHE A 816 -35.08 -12.37 -14.42
N PRO A 817 -36.29 -11.86 -14.70
CA PRO A 817 -37.51 -12.33 -14.06
C PRO A 817 -37.79 -13.78 -14.47
N ARG A 818 -38.30 -14.58 -13.54
CA ARG A 818 -38.62 -15.98 -13.82
C ARG A 818 -39.76 -16.07 -14.84
N GLY A 819 -39.51 -16.80 -15.93
CA GLY A 819 -40.49 -17.06 -16.98
C GLY A 819 -40.68 -15.92 -17.99
N GLU A 820 -39.95 -14.82 -17.86
CA GLU A 820 -39.99 -13.69 -18.80
C GLU A 820 -38.80 -13.75 -19.76
N ALA A 821 -39.04 -13.41 -21.03
CA ALA A 821 -38.00 -13.40 -22.06
C ALA A 821 -37.28 -12.03 -22.06
N VAL A 822 -36.00 -12.05 -21.71
CA VAL A 822 -35.13 -10.87 -21.66
C VAL A 822 -34.17 -10.92 -22.84
N GLU A 823 -34.09 -9.84 -23.61
CA GLU A 823 -33.16 -9.75 -24.73
C GLU A 823 -31.70 -9.67 -24.24
N ILE A 824 -30.82 -10.41 -24.89
CA ILE A 824 -29.41 -10.56 -24.50
C ILE A 824 -28.50 -10.54 -25.73
N CYS A 825 -27.22 -10.19 -25.54
CA CYS A 825 -26.23 -10.31 -26.62
C CYS A 825 -25.66 -11.73 -26.72
N THR A 826 -24.93 -11.98 -27.81
CA THR A 826 -24.27 -13.27 -28.10
C THR A 826 -23.36 -13.77 -26.98
N ASP A 827 -22.63 -12.86 -26.31
CA ASP A 827 -21.70 -13.22 -25.24
C ASP A 827 -22.44 -13.65 -23.96
N THR A 828 -23.48 -12.90 -23.57
CA THR A 828 -24.38 -13.28 -22.47
C THR A 828 -25.06 -14.61 -22.78
N ALA A 829 -25.50 -14.84 -24.02
CA ALA A 829 -26.08 -16.13 -24.41
C ALA A 829 -25.07 -17.28 -24.22
N GLN A 830 -23.83 -17.10 -24.65
CA GLN A 830 -22.76 -18.09 -24.46
C GLN A 830 -22.50 -18.34 -22.96
N LYS A 831 -22.41 -17.29 -22.15
CA LYS A 831 -22.19 -17.38 -20.69
C LYS A 831 -23.31 -18.17 -20.01
N LEU A 832 -24.57 -17.86 -20.31
CA LEU A 832 -25.75 -18.50 -19.71
C LEU A 832 -25.95 -19.97 -20.13
N GLN A 833 -25.37 -20.39 -21.26
CA GLN A 833 -25.40 -21.78 -21.73
C GLN A 833 -24.33 -22.67 -21.09
N ASN A 834 -23.32 -22.08 -20.44
CA ASN A 834 -22.19 -22.78 -19.85
C ASN A 834 -22.31 -22.87 -18.32
N LEU A 835 -21.43 -23.67 -17.69
CA LEU A 835 -21.36 -23.74 -16.23
C LEU A 835 -21.04 -22.35 -15.63
N PRO A 836 -21.57 -22.01 -14.45
CA PRO A 836 -22.47 -22.81 -13.62
C PRO A 836 -23.96 -22.62 -13.96
N TYR A 837 -24.30 -21.77 -14.94
CA TYR A 837 -25.70 -21.43 -15.26
C TYR A 837 -26.40 -22.44 -16.16
N LYS A 838 -25.67 -23.38 -16.75
CA LYS A 838 -26.19 -24.44 -17.60
C LYS A 838 -27.44 -25.08 -16.99
N GLY A 839 -28.56 -24.95 -17.67
CA GLY A 839 -29.86 -25.50 -17.26
C GLY A 839 -30.75 -24.54 -16.44
N ALA A 840 -30.24 -23.41 -15.95
CA ALA A 840 -31.04 -22.38 -15.28
C ALA A 840 -31.78 -21.45 -16.27
N PHE A 841 -31.28 -21.37 -17.50
CA PHE A 841 -31.81 -20.52 -18.56
C PHE A 841 -32.18 -21.32 -19.80
N GLN A 842 -33.27 -20.90 -20.44
CA GLN A 842 -33.59 -21.30 -21.81
C GLN A 842 -33.25 -20.13 -22.73
N ILE A 843 -32.34 -20.36 -23.68
CA ILE A 843 -32.01 -19.37 -24.71
C ILE A 843 -32.90 -19.61 -25.92
N ILE A 844 -33.56 -18.56 -26.38
CA ILE A 844 -34.32 -18.51 -27.63
C ILE A 844 -33.45 -17.76 -28.64
N GLU A 845 -33.15 -18.42 -29.75
CA GLU A 845 -32.46 -17.79 -30.87
C GLU A 845 -33.34 -16.69 -31.49
N GLY A 846 -32.74 -15.56 -31.85
CA GLY A 846 -33.44 -14.52 -32.60
C GLY A 846 -33.81 -15.02 -34.00
N ASP A 847 -34.83 -14.42 -34.61
CA ASP A 847 -35.12 -14.67 -36.02
C ASP A 847 -33.86 -14.33 -36.82
N LYS A 848 -33.18 -15.36 -37.35
CA LYS A 848 -32.24 -15.14 -38.44
C LYS A 848 -33.04 -14.40 -39.51
N MET A 849 -32.67 -13.14 -39.82
CA MET A 849 -33.00 -12.65 -41.15
C MET A 849 -32.43 -13.70 -42.12
N PRO A 850 -33.25 -14.32 -42.97
CA PRO A 850 -32.73 -15.22 -43.98
C PRO A 850 -31.67 -14.46 -44.78
N ASP A 851 -30.55 -15.12 -45.12
CA ASP A 851 -29.50 -14.60 -46.00
C ASP A 851 -29.99 -14.26 -47.43
N GLU A 852 -31.31 -14.15 -47.67
CA GLU A 852 -31.94 -13.95 -48.97
C GLU A 852 -32.39 -12.50 -49.28
N PHE A 853 -32.02 -11.50 -48.47
CA PHE A 853 -32.33 -10.08 -48.79
C PHE A 853 -31.10 -9.16 -48.91
N VAL A 854 -29.97 -9.70 -49.37
CA VAL A 854 -28.89 -8.89 -49.94
C VAL A 854 -28.74 -9.24 -51.42
N ASN A 855 -29.61 -8.66 -52.26
CA ASN A 855 -29.42 -8.29 -53.68
C ASN A 855 -30.70 -8.36 -54.51
N ASP A 856 -31.71 -7.50 -54.27
CA ASP A 856 -32.69 -7.24 -55.35
C ASP A 856 -33.51 -5.94 -55.25
N CYS A 857 -32.98 -4.89 -54.63
CA CYS A 857 -33.64 -3.56 -54.66
C CYS A 857 -32.88 -2.50 -55.47
N CYS A 858 -31.99 -2.88 -56.37
CA CYS A 858 -31.40 -1.95 -57.34
C CYS A 858 -31.24 -2.62 -58.72
N VAL A 859 -32.37 -2.79 -59.41
CA VAL A 859 -32.41 -2.77 -60.87
C VAL A 859 -33.19 -1.50 -61.24
N ASP A 860 -32.53 -0.64 -62.02
CA ASP A 860 -33.07 0.57 -62.67
C ASP A 860 -33.41 1.78 -61.78
N GLY A 861 -32.37 2.44 -61.28
CA GLY A 861 -32.21 3.89 -61.47
C GLY A 861 -33.33 4.84 -61.08
N ALA A 862 -33.96 4.68 -59.91
CA ALA A 862 -34.82 5.72 -59.34
C ALA A 862 -34.62 5.85 -57.81
N CYS A 863 -34.14 7.03 -57.42
CA CYS A 863 -34.00 7.51 -56.05
C CYS A 863 -35.35 7.61 -55.33
N CYS A 864 -35.38 7.33 -54.03
CA CYS A 864 -36.13 8.13 -53.04
C CYS A 864 -35.49 8.02 -51.67
#